data_AF-A0A1M5WD68-F1
#
_entry.id   AF-A0A1M5WD68-F1
#
_cell.length_a   1.000
_cell.length_b   1.000
_cell.length_c   1.000
_cell.angle_alpha   90.00
_cell.angle_beta   90.00
_cell.angle_gamma   90.00
#
_symmetry.space_group_name_H-M   'P 1'
#
loop_
_entity.id
_entity.type
_entity.pdbx_description
1 polymer ?
#
loop_
_entity_poly.entity_id
_entity_poly.type
_entity_poly.pdbx_seq_one_letter_code
_entity_poly.pdbx_strand_id
1 'polypeptide(L)'
;MYCFCYGDWMIFSFKKAHNRIVKNFSKRVLSLLVLMCVLSFASLYSIQSSAMMDDGEQSIGIGVNATRTPTAATPSSGEGKVVRVGWYEASYNYTDKFGRKTGIAYEYQQKIVTYTGWTYEYVEGTWPELLQMLMNGDIDLLSDVSFTAERAESILYPSLPMGTESYYIYVSPNNTELMSDDVSVFNNKKFAVNQGSIQEEILKDWARTNGITANIVEIIDQSNDESIDLLQTGDVDVFVSLDTYGRREECAPVCKIGSSDYYFAVSAQRPDILTDLDHALKTIQNEDPFYNQRLYQKYIWTFSTGIIFTKEERQWLENNSTIKVGYRDNYEPFCFEDDGYISGALKDFLEYASACVDGTVINYEAVAFGTTEEAIAALDAGEIDAVFPVNMSAYDSEEGDLFVTTPIMSTEIYALVRTGEDKAVFDAEGTRVVLLEGNVNFDNFVKDYFPEWEISWQPTLDKVYAAVENGTADCAMVNGYRINTNDRLRRRHKLSLLDTGEKMEFSFAVRRSDTILFSILDKTVSAIEEPVVDAMLSKYTNTTTKVSFSDYLRDNWAVAFAVTTVLVFLMLFLLLTRLKSDKMAQERQMLITATERDSLTGLYTRNIFFEYSSRMYRENPSNMMDAIVMNIEQFHVVNALYGWNFGDTVLKGLGDEIKKIIGGGAGIACRTTADRFEIYTKHIDDYQGLFDRFQRRLDECTEDVNIFLRMGVMPWHDGLEPVQLFDRARAACNMTRSGRHSRLVVFNEEMRTKEILEQRLLNDLKYAIENKEFLVYFQPKYNVQVDPPVIGSAEALVRWKHHELGMIPPGDFISLFEKSSQIGILDRYVWAETARYIAQWKEKYGKVIPISVNLSRIDIFDPDLEKTIEGIVEETGIGRENLHLEVTESAYTEGEEQILEVIRCFRSKGYHIEMDDFGTGYSSLNMLSRMSIDVLKLDRSFIKDIKGEDDDSKDVQMVELILDIARSLKLVVVAEGVETKEQMEFLKKRGCDLIQGFYFSKPLPADEFEEKAIKD
;
A
#
# COMPACT_ATOMS: atom_id res chain seq x y z
N MET A 1 17.43 28.07 -21.72
CA MET A 1 17.41 28.72 -23.06
C MET A 1 18.38 27.96 -23.95
N TYR A 2 17.92 27.45 -25.11
CA TYR A 2 18.54 26.47 -26.02
C TYR A 2 18.35 24.96 -25.71
N CYS A 3 17.10 24.47 -25.78
CA CYS A 3 16.78 23.10 -26.25
C CYS A 3 15.27 22.85 -26.50
N PHE A 4 14.49 23.85 -26.91
CA PHE A 4 13.02 23.74 -27.04
C PHE A 4 12.45 24.10 -28.43
N CYS A 5 13.23 23.99 -29.51
CA CYS A 5 12.76 24.39 -30.86
C CYS A 5 12.83 23.30 -31.96
N TYR A 6 13.00 22.01 -31.64
CA TYR A 6 13.07 20.96 -32.68
C TYR A 6 11.95 19.89 -32.64
N GLY A 7 11.08 19.89 -31.63
CA GLY A 7 9.96 18.94 -31.52
C GLY A 7 8.74 19.29 -32.39
N ASP A 8 8.46 20.58 -32.57
CA ASP A 8 7.19 21.02 -33.16
C ASP A 8 7.14 20.97 -34.69
N TRP A 9 8.29 20.85 -35.37
CA TRP A 9 8.34 20.78 -36.84
C TRP A 9 8.24 19.34 -37.40
N MET A 10 8.65 18.32 -36.62
CA MET A 10 8.52 16.90 -37.00
C MET A 10 7.09 16.37 -36.82
N ILE A 11 6.38 16.79 -35.77
CA ILE A 11 5.00 16.36 -35.49
C ILE A 11 4.01 16.97 -36.50
N PHE A 12 4.27 18.17 -37.00
CA PHE A 12 3.45 18.81 -38.03
C PHE A 12 3.61 18.16 -39.42
N SER A 13 4.80 17.63 -39.73
CA SER A 13 5.08 16.95 -40.99
C SER A 13 4.53 15.51 -41.04
N PHE A 14 4.48 14.79 -39.91
CA PHE A 14 3.87 13.47 -39.83
C PHE A 14 2.32 13.51 -39.88
N LYS A 15 1.69 14.52 -39.28
CA LYS A 15 0.21 14.72 -39.38
C LYS A 15 -0.25 15.05 -40.81
N LYS A 16 0.60 15.68 -41.62
CA LYS A 16 0.28 16.00 -43.04
C LYS A 16 0.53 14.82 -43.99
N ALA A 17 1.46 13.91 -43.65
CA ALA A 17 1.73 12.69 -44.41
C ALA A 17 0.76 11.54 -44.08
N HIS A 18 0.30 11.42 -42.82
CA HIS A 18 -0.66 10.40 -42.41
C HIS A 18 -2.03 10.54 -43.10
N ASN A 19 -2.45 11.77 -43.40
CA ASN A 19 -3.71 12.06 -44.07
C ASN A 19 -3.74 11.74 -45.59
N ARG A 20 -2.62 11.33 -46.20
CA ARG A 20 -2.57 11.01 -47.64
C ARG A 20 -2.46 9.51 -47.96
N ILE A 21 -2.11 8.64 -47.01
CA ILE A 21 -1.81 7.22 -47.28
C ILE A 21 -2.90 6.24 -46.78
N VAL A 22 -3.75 6.62 -45.82
CA VAL A 22 -4.74 5.67 -45.23
C VAL A 22 -6.03 5.50 -46.05
N LYS A 23 -6.21 6.22 -47.16
CA LYS A 23 -7.50 6.25 -47.88
C LYS A 23 -7.79 5.06 -48.82
N ASN A 24 -6.94 4.05 -48.93
CA ASN A 24 -7.14 2.94 -49.89
C ASN A 24 -6.81 1.52 -49.37
N PHE A 25 -7.00 1.24 -48.08
CA PHE A 25 -6.96 -0.13 -47.56
C PHE A 25 -8.37 -0.62 -47.21
N SER A 26 -8.84 -1.68 -47.88
CA SER A 26 -10.21 -2.19 -47.70
C SER A 26 -10.41 -2.75 -46.28
N LYS A 27 -11.54 -2.40 -45.64
CA LYS A 27 -11.95 -2.87 -44.30
C LYS A 27 -11.90 -4.40 -44.13
N ARG A 28 -11.94 -5.21 -45.20
CA ARG A 28 -11.87 -6.68 -45.13
C ARG A 28 -10.52 -7.22 -44.66
N VAL A 29 -9.43 -6.53 -44.96
CA VAL A 29 -8.07 -6.85 -44.50
C VAL A 29 -7.92 -6.52 -43.01
N LEU A 30 -8.47 -5.38 -42.59
CA LEU A 30 -8.49 -4.96 -41.19
C LEU A 30 -9.41 -5.84 -40.33
N SER A 31 -10.55 -6.27 -40.87
CA SER A 31 -11.46 -7.19 -40.20
C SER A 31 -10.90 -8.62 -40.11
N LEU A 32 -10.13 -9.11 -41.09
CA LEU A 32 -9.45 -10.42 -40.96
C LEU A 32 -8.33 -10.40 -39.92
N LEU A 33 -7.57 -9.30 -39.85
CA LEU A 33 -6.56 -9.07 -38.81
C LEU A 33 -7.19 -8.95 -37.41
N VAL A 34 -8.31 -8.22 -37.29
CA VAL A 34 -9.05 -8.12 -36.02
C VAL A 34 -9.70 -9.45 -35.65
N LEU A 35 -10.21 -10.23 -36.61
CA LEU A 35 -10.80 -11.54 -36.33
C LEU A 35 -9.74 -12.58 -35.91
N MET A 36 -8.53 -12.54 -36.47
CA MET A 36 -7.43 -13.39 -36.00
C MET A 36 -6.83 -12.91 -34.66
N CYS A 37 -6.84 -11.61 -34.36
CA CYS A 37 -6.53 -11.12 -33.02
C CYS A 37 -7.60 -11.53 -31.99
N VAL A 38 -8.88 -11.48 -32.35
CA VAL A 38 -10.00 -11.88 -31.46
C VAL A 38 -10.04 -13.40 -31.26
N LEU A 39 -9.73 -14.20 -32.27
CA LEU A 39 -9.61 -15.66 -32.12
C LEU A 39 -8.38 -16.07 -31.30
N SER A 40 -7.28 -15.30 -31.36
CA SER A 40 -6.12 -15.50 -30.47
C SER A 40 -6.44 -15.10 -29.01
N PHE A 41 -7.29 -14.08 -28.81
CA PHE A 41 -7.78 -13.68 -27.49
C PHE A 41 -8.86 -14.64 -26.92
N ALA A 42 -9.66 -15.28 -27.76
CA ALA A 42 -10.68 -16.25 -27.34
C ALA A 42 -10.09 -17.61 -26.91
N SER A 43 -8.93 -18.02 -27.46
CA SER A 43 -8.15 -19.15 -26.94
C SER A 43 -7.45 -18.84 -25.60
N LEU A 44 -7.25 -17.56 -25.27
CA LEU A 44 -6.74 -17.12 -23.97
C LEU A 44 -7.83 -17.05 -22.89
N TYR A 45 -9.10 -16.84 -23.27
CA TYR A 45 -10.23 -16.78 -22.33
C TYR A 45 -10.89 -18.14 -22.03
N SER A 46 -10.64 -19.17 -22.84
CA SER A 46 -11.19 -20.52 -22.64
C SER A 46 -10.33 -21.44 -21.74
N ILE A 47 -9.23 -20.93 -21.19
CA ILE A 47 -8.42 -21.64 -20.16
C ILE A 47 -8.79 -21.17 -18.75
N GLN A 48 -9.66 -20.16 -18.59
CA GLN A 48 -10.01 -19.57 -17.29
C GLN A 48 -11.42 -19.89 -16.77
N SER A 49 -12.19 -20.80 -17.41
CA SER A 49 -13.53 -21.19 -16.94
C SER A 49 -13.72 -22.71 -16.76
N SER A 50 -12.75 -23.39 -16.14
CA SER A 50 -12.93 -24.79 -15.68
C SER A 50 -12.41 -25.04 -14.26
N ALA A 51 -12.42 -24.03 -13.40
CA ALA A 51 -12.12 -24.20 -11.97
C ALA A 51 -12.96 -23.22 -11.13
N MET A 52 -14.24 -23.52 -10.94
CA MET A 52 -15.04 -23.12 -9.78
C MET A 52 -16.44 -23.72 -9.91
N MET A 53 -16.57 -24.97 -9.44
CA MET A 53 -17.78 -25.59 -8.88
C MET A 53 -17.36 -26.95 -8.31
N ASP A 54 -16.84 -26.96 -7.07
CA ASP A 54 -17.05 -28.05 -6.10
C ASP A 54 -16.60 -27.56 -4.71
N ASP A 55 -17.50 -26.88 -3.99
CA ASP A 55 -17.36 -26.67 -2.53
C ASP A 55 -18.16 -27.77 -1.84
N GLY A 56 -17.45 -28.81 -1.41
CA GLY A 56 -17.91 -29.75 -0.39
C GLY A 56 -17.19 -29.45 0.91
N GLU A 57 -17.89 -28.82 1.86
CA GLU A 57 -17.45 -28.72 3.25
C GLU A 57 -17.15 -30.11 3.82
N GLN A 58 -15.89 -30.36 4.16
CA GLN A 58 -15.53 -31.28 5.23
C GLN A 58 -14.44 -30.66 6.11
N SER A 59 -14.87 -30.27 7.30
CA SER A 59 -14.04 -30.04 8.48
C SER A 59 -13.14 -31.25 8.74
N ILE A 60 -11.83 -31.09 8.67
CA ILE A 60 -10.85 -32.06 9.17
C ILE A 60 -9.82 -31.31 10.00
N GLY A 61 -9.78 -31.65 11.28
CA GLY A 61 -9.00 -30.98 12.30
C GLY A 61 -7.50 -31.07 12.09
N ILE A 62 -6.82 -30.01 12.50
CA ILE A 62 -5.37 -29.94 12.61
C ILE A 62 -4.96 -30.89 13.75
N GLY A 63 -4.46 -32.06 13.36
CA GLY A 63 -3.76 -32.98 14.25
C GLY A 63 -2.38 -32.43 14.56
N VAL A 64 -2.26 -31.69 15.66
CA VAL A 64 -0.98 -31.39 16.31
C VAL A 64 -0.48 -32.68 16.95
N ASN A 65 0.37 -33.44 16.24
CA ASN A 65 1.11 -34.54 16.82
C ASN A 65 2.49 -34.06 17.27
N ALA A 66 2.54 -33.55 18.51
CA ALA A 66 3.72 -33.53 19.34
C ALA A 66 3.29 -33.79 20.80
N THR A 67 2.77 -34.99 21.08
CA THR A 67 2.67 -35.50 22.45
C THR A 67 4.03 -36.04 22.86
N ARG A 68 4.91 -35.15 23.31
CA ARG A 68 5.78 -35.46 24.45
C ARG A 68 5.18 -34.73 25.63
N THR A 69 4.38 -35.47 26.38
CA THR A 69 3.88 -35.08 27.69
C THR A 69 5.09 -34.70 28.55
N PRO A 70 5.20 -33.46 29.07
CA PRO A 70 5.99 -33.26 30.26
C PRO A 70 5.28 -34.08 31.33
N THR A 71 5.99 -35.03 31.93
CA THR A 71 5.57 -35.66 33.17
C THR A 71 5.20 -34.54 34.13
N ALA A 72 3.89 -34.40 34.41
CA ALA A 72 3.38 -33.46 35.38
C ALA A 72 4.10 -33.74 36.70
N ALA A 73 4.99 -32.83 37.10
CA ALA A 73 5.40 -32.74 38.48
C ALA A 73 4.13 -32.48 39.28
N THR A 74 3.81 -33.43 40.16
CA THR A 74 2.72 -33.33 41.12
C THR A 74 2.75 -31.94 41.76
N PRO A 75 1.69 -31.11 41.66
CA PRO A 75 1.67 -29.86 42.41
C PRO A 75 1.68 -30.25 43.88
N SER A 76 2.75 -29.88 44.58
CA SER A 76 2.77 -29.94 46.03
C SER A 76 1.62 -29.07 46.52
N SER A 77 0.82 -29.66 47.40
CA SER A 77 -0.25 -28.98 48.12
C SER A 77 0.30 -27.75 48.85
N GLY A 78 -0.01 -26.56 48.38
CA GLY A 78 0.26 -25.31 49.07
C GLY A 78 -0.77 -24.26 48.66
N GLU A 79 -1.48 -23.69 49.62
CA GLU A 79 -2.21 -22.44 49.44
C GLU A 79 -1.26 -21.41 48.79
N GLY A 80 -1.71 -20.71 47.74
CA GLY A 80 -0.86 -19.79 46.97
C GLY A 80 -0.19 -18.77 47.89
N LYS A 81 1.14 -18.84 48.03
CA LYS A 81 1.91 -17.91 48.86
C LYS A 81 1.91 -16.53 48.19
N VAL A 82 1.61 -15.49 48.96
CA VAL A 82 1.84 -14.10 48.54
C VAL A 82 3.29 -13.75 48.85
N VAL A 83 3.99 -13.18 47.87
CA VAL A 83 5.40 -12.78 47.95
C VAL A 83 5.50 -11.29 47.61
N ARG A 84 5.97 -10.48 48.56
CA ARG A 84 6.21 -9.03 48.37
C ARG A 84 7.52 -8.86 47.61
N VAL A 85 7.47 -8.33 46.39
CA VAL A 85 8.62 -8.19 45.50
C VAL A 85 8.98 -6.71 45.36
N GLY A 86 10.24 -6.36 45.60
CA GLY A 86 10.71 -4.99 45.33
C GLY A 86 10.71 -4.70 43.82
N TRP A 87 10.20 -3.53 43.43
CA TRP A 87 10.16 -3.06 42.04
C TRP A 87 10.79 -1.67 41.93
N TYR A 88 11.79 -1.54 41.05
CA TYR A 88 12.47 -0.29 40.72
C TYR A 88 12.71 -0.23 39.22
N GLU A 89 12.77 0.97 38.66
CA GLU A 89 13.03 1.18 37.23
C GLU A 89 14.55 1.13 36.96
N ALA A 90 14.99 0.20 36.12
CA ALA A 90 16.38 -0.04 35.73
C ALA A 90 16.48 -0.84 34.42
N SER A 91 17.70 -1.14 33.95
CA SER A 91 17.94 -1.88 32.69
C SER A 91 17.30 -3.27 32.66
N TYR A 92 17.14 -3.94 33.81
CA TYR A 92 16.57 -5.29 33.92
C TYR A 92 15.08 -5.32 34.28
N ASN A 93 14.54 -4.21 34.78
CA ASN A 93 13.16 -4.04 35.24
C ASN A 93 12.65 -2.68 34.82
N TYR A 94 11.70 -2.62 33.90
CA TYR A 94 11.13 -1.33 33.52
C TYR A 94 9.65 -1.43 33.20
N THR A 95 8.97 -0.30 33.34
CA THR A 95 7.59 -0.14 32.93
C THR A 95 7.57 0.44 31.53
N ASP A 96 6.93 -0.25 30.59
CA ASP A 96 6.83 0.25 29.22
C ASP A 96 5.92 1.49 29.11
N LYS A 97 5.91 2.13 27.94
CA LYS A 97 5.11 3.32 27.66
C LYS A 97 3.59 3.15 27.88
N PHE A 98 3.11 1.92 28.07
CA PHE A 98 1.70 1.60 28.32
C PHE A 98 1.42 1.27 29.79
N GLY A 99 2.41 1.40 30.68
CA GLY A 99 2.26 1.09 32.10
C GLY A 99 2.42 -0.40 32.43
N ARG A 100 2.95 -1.22 31.52
CA ARG A 100 3.13 -2.67 31.74
C ARG A 100 4.54 -2.95 32.26
N LYS A 101 4.63 -3.74 33.34
CA LYS A 101 5.91 -4.26 33.86
C LYS A 101 6.54 -5.24 32.86
N THR A 102 7.80 -5.03 32.53
CA THR A 102 8.58 -5.85 31.57
C THR A 102 10.06 -5.88 31.99
N GLY A 103 10.86 -6.69 31.32
CA GLY A 103 12.28 -6.89 31.59
C GLY A 103 12.62 -8.32 32.02
N ILE A 104 13.91 -8.60 32.16
CA ILE A 104 14.41 -9.94 32.50
C ILE A 104 13.80 -10.41 33.81
N ALA A 105 13.83 -9.59 34.87
CA ALA A 105 13.37 -10.03 36.18
C ALA A 105 11.85 -10.27 36.20
N TYR A 106 11.06 -9.46 35.50
CA TYR A 106 9.62 -9.69 35.38
C TYR A 106 9.29 -11.00 34.66
N GLU A 107 9.87 -11.28 33.49
CA GLU A 107 9.57 -12.51 32.74
C GLU A 107 10.06 -13.76 33.50
N TYR A 108 11.22 -13.67 34.13
CA TYR A 108 11.76 -14.75 34.96
C TYR A 108 10.88 -15.00 36.19
N GLN A 109 10.41 -13.95 36.87
CA GLN A 109 9.40 -14.07 37.94
C GLN A 109 8.13 -14.79 37.46
N GLN A 110 7.59 -14.44 36.29
CA GLN A 110 6.44 -15.16 35.72
C GLN A 110 6.75 -16.64 35.45
N LYS A 111 7.97 -16.96 35.01
CA LYS A 111 8.40 -18.35 34.86
C LYS A 111 8.49 -19.07 36.21
N ILE A 112 9.00 -18.42 37.26
CA ILE A 112 9.04 -18.97 38.62
C ILE A 112 7.62 -19.30 39.12
N VAL A 113 6.64 -18.42 38.87
CA VAL A 113 5.22 -18.65 39.23
C VAL A 113 4.68 -19.94 38.64
N THR A 114 5.11 -20.35 37.45
CA THR A 114 4.64 -21.60 36.83
C THR A 114 5.05 -22.87 37.61
N TYR A 115 6.12 -22.80 38.42
CA TYR A 115 6.58 -23.93 39.24
C TYR A 115 6.25 -23.77 40.72
N THR A 116 5.99 -22.55 41.19
CA THR A 116 5.73 -22.28 42.62
C THR A 116 4.27 -21.96 42.95
N GLY A 117 3.48 -21.49 41.98
CA GLY A 117 2.11 -21.02 42.19
C GLY A 117 2.01 -19.75 43.04
N TRP A 118 3.09 -18.96 43.13
CA TRP A 118 3.11 -17.72 43.91
C TRP A 118 2.23 -16.61 43.32
N THR A 119 1.80 -15.71 44.19
CA THR A 119 1.20 -14.43 43.82
C THR A 119 2.14 -13.31 44.24
N TYR A 120 2.51 -12.43 43.30
CA TYR A 120 3.39 -11.31 43.61
C TYR A 120 2.63 -10.04 44.00
N GLU A 121 3.10 -9.36 45.04
CA GLU A 121 2.71 -8.01 45.42
C GLU A 121 3.93 -7.10 45.23
N TYR A 122 3.88 -6.20 44.26
CA TYR A 122 5.02 -5.34 43.95
C TYR A 122 5.06 -4.12 44.89
N VAL A 123 6.22 -3.88 45.48
CA VAL A 123 6.51 -2.74 46.35
C VAL A 123 7.51 -1.84 45.64
N GLU A 124 7.07 -0.62 45.29
CA GLU A 124 7.87 0.32 44.50
C GLU A 124 8.77 1.17 45.42
N GLY A 125 10.02 1.40 45.00
CA GLY A 125 11.00 2.20 45.73
C GLY A 125 12.32 2.33 44.96
N THR A 126 13.29 3.08 45.50
CA THR A 126 14.64 3.08 44.94
C THR A 126 15.37 1.78 45.29
N TRP A 127 16.37 1.37 44.49
CA TRP A 127 17.10 0.13 44.76
C TRP A 127 17.72 0.07 46.18
N PRO A 128 18.37 1.13 46.70
CA PRO A 128 18.88 1.12 48.08
C PRO A 128 17.79 0.98 49.15
N GLU A 129 16.65 1.66 48.97
CA GLU A 129 15.51 1.54 49.88
C GLU A 129 14.97 0.11 49.89
N LEU A 130 14.79 -0.48 48.71
CA LEU A 130 14.30 -1.85 48.57
C LEU A 130 15.27 -2.88 49.13
N LEU A 131 16.58 -2.70 48.95
CA LEU A 131 17.58 -3.55 49.58
C LEU A 131 17.50 -3.48 51.11
N GLN A 132 17.36 -2.28 51.67
CA GLN A 132 17.18 -2.10 53.11
C GLN A 132 15.87 -2.73 53.59
N MET A 133 14.78 -2.59 52.84
CA MET A 133 13.50 -3.24 53.10
C MET A 133 13.62 -4.76 53.08
N LEU A 134 14.43 -5.34 52.17
CA LEU A 134 14.69 -6.78 52.12
C LEU A 134 15.43 -7.26 53.38
N MET A 135 16.47 -6.52 53.80
CA MET A 135 17.25 -6.80 55.01
C MET A 135 16.37 -6.70 56.28
N ASN A 136 15.42 -5.76 56.31
CA ASN A 136 14.47 -5.58 57.41
C ASN A 136 13.31 -6.59 57.40
N GLY A 137 13.05 -7.25 56.25
CA GLY A 137 11.92 -8.16 56.04
C GLY A 137 10.59 -7.48 55.64
N ASP A 138 10.65 -6.23 55.23
CA ASP A 138 9.51 -5.46 54.71
C ASP A 138 9.10 -5.91 53.30
N ILE A 139 10.04 -6.45 52.53
CA ILE A 139 9.81 -7.21 51.30
C ILE A 139 10.41 -8.62 51.40
N ASP A 140 9.91 -9.54 50.60
CA ASP A 140 10.30 -10.95 50.64
C ASP A 140 11.35 -11.30 49.59
N LEU A 141 11.31 -10.65 48.41
CA LEU A 141 12.12 -10.96 47.23
C LEU A 141 12.62 -9.67 46.55
N LEU A 142 13.88 -9.63 46.13
CA LEU A 142 14.44 -8.56 45.30
C LEU A 142 15.31 -9.17 44.20
N SER A 143 15.12 -8.71 42.96
CA SER A 143 15.96 -9.10 41.82
C SER A 143 17.24 -8.27 41.74
N ASP A 144 18.20 -8.71 40.92
CA ASP A 144 19.39 -7.92 40.57
C ASP A 144 20.25 -7.55 41.79
N VAL A 145 20.47 -8.54 42.66
CA VAL A 145 21.31 -8.39 43.84
C VAL A 145 22.58 -9.20 43.68
N SER A 146 23.72 -8.52 43.54
CA SER A 146 25.04 -9.16 43.51
C SER A 146 25.38 -9.78 44.87
N PHE A 147 26.10 -10.89 44.86
CA PHE A 147 26.57 -11.56 46.07
C PHE A 147 27.75 -10.81 46.70
N THR A 148 27.65 -10.47 47.99
CA THR A 148 28.80 -10.08 48.82
C THR A 148 28.77 -10.84 50.14
N ALA A 149 29.94 -11.10 50.72
CA ALA A 149 30.03 -11.81 52.00
C ALA A 149 29.29 -11.06 53.13
N GLU A 150 29.32 -9.73 53.11
CA GLU A 150 28.61 -8.88 54.08
C GLU A 150 27.09 -8.97 53.93
N ARG A 151 26.56 -8.92 52.69
CA ARG A 151 25.10 -9.04 52.46
C ARG A 151 24.59 -10.41 52.87
N ALA A 152 25.35 -11.48 52.62
CA ALA A 152 24.99 -12.85 52.98
C ALA A 152 24.80 -13.08 54.50
N GLU A 153 25.22 -12.13 55.36
CA GLU A 153 24.92 -12.17 56.80
C GLU A 153 23.46 -11.80 57.13
N SER A 154 22.76 -11.10 56.21
CA SER A 154 21.43 -10.51 56.45
C SER A 154 20.36 -10.87 55.42
N ILE A 155 20.75 -11.34 54.23
CA ILE A 155 19.84 -11.82 53.17
C ILE A 155 20.26 -13.20 52.68
N LEU A 156 19.31 -13.93 52.11
CA LEU A 156 19.49 -15.28 51.59
C LEU A 156 19.62 -15.27 50.07
N TYR A 157 20.49 -16.11 49.55
CA TYR A 157 20.73 -16.27 48.12
C TYR A 157 20.37 -17.68 47.66
N PRO A 158 19.71 -17.85 46.51
CA PRO A 158 19.53 -19.17 45.90
C PRO A 158 20.88 -19.71 45.43
N SER A 159 20.94 -21.02 45.27
CA SER A 159 22.13 -21.75 44.80
C SER A 159 22.47 -21.50 43.34
N LEU A 160 21.52 -21.00 42.54
CA LEU A 160 21.72 -20.62 41.15
C LEU A 160 21.49 -19.12 40.97
N PRO A 161 22.38 -18.43 40.23
CA PRO A 161 22.17 -17.03 39.89
C PRO A 161 21.06 -16.87 38.85
N MET A 162 20.44 -15.69 38.87
CA MET A 162 19.51 -15.25 37.83
C MET A 162 20.25 -14.96 36.52
N GLY A 163 21.50 -14.49 36.62
CA GLY A 163 22.39 -14.27 35.49
C GLY A 163 23.75 -13.76 35.93
N THR A 164 24.58 -13.41 34.95
CA THR A 164 25.90 -12.82 35.15
C THR A 164 25.95 -11.50 34.38
N GLU A 165 26.41 -10.45 35.02
CA GLU A 165 26.55 -9.12 34.43
C GLU A 165 28.03 -8.74 34.25
N SER A 166 28.33 -7.95 33.22
CA SER A 166 29.70 -7.51 32.91
C SER A 166 29.85 -6.03 33.16
N TYR A 167 31.00 -5.63 33.71
CA TYR A 167 31.30 -4.23 34.02
C TYR A 167 32.38 -3.67 33.10
N TYR A 168 32.13 -2.44 32.65
CA TYR A 168 32.98 -1.72 31.71
C TYR A 168 33.35 -0.35 32.28
N ILE A 169 34.54 0.12 31.88
CA ILE A 169 34.93 1.52 32.00
C ILE A 169 34.35 2.28 30.82
N TYR A 170 33.67 3.38 31.12
CA TYR A 170 33.11 4.32 30.16
C TYR A 170 33.89 5.64 30.14
N VAL A 171 34.11 6.18 28.95
CA VAL A 171 34.81 7.45 28.69
C VAL A 171 33.93 8.40 27.87
N SER A 172 34.27 9.69 27.84
CA SER A 172 33.65 10.65 26.91
C SER A 172 34.09 10.33 25.47
N PRO A 173 33.18 10.33 24.47
CA PRO A 173 33.52 10.05 23.06
C PRO A 173 34.56 11.02 22.47
N ASN A 174 34.66 12.22 23.05
CA ASN A 174 35.63 13.24 22.63
C ASN A 174 37.04 12.98 23.16
N ASN A 175 37.23 12.04 24.08
CA ASN A 175 38.53 11.77 24.72
C ASN A 175 39.27 10.63 24.03
N THR A 176 39.83 10.92 22.84
CA THR A 176 40.53 9.93 22.00
C THR A 176 41.78 9.33 22.65
N GLU A 177 42.33 9.94 23.71
CA GLU A 177 43.48 9.39 24.46
C GLU A 177 43.06 8.17 25.29
N LEU A 178 41.87 8.22 25.91
CA LEU A 178 41.34 7.13 26.74
C LEU A 178 40.66 6.03 25.92
N MET A 179 40.47 6.25 24.62
CA MET A 179 39.95 5.27 23.66
C MET A 179 41.09 4.45 23.02
N SER A 180 41.96 3.91 23.87
CA SER A 180 43.10 3.09 23.47
C SER A 180 43.03 1.72 24.13
N ASP A 181 43.51 0.70 23.42
CA ASP A 181 43.69 -0.65 23.97
C ASP A 181 44.79 -0.70 25.06
N ASP A 182 45.60 0.35 25.19
CA ASP A 182 46.61 0.47 26.24
C ASP A 182 45.97 0.86 27.59
N VAL A 183 45.77 -0.13 28.44
CA VAL A 183 45.22 0.01 29.80
C VAL A 183 46.03 1.00 30.67
N SER A 184 47.30 1.28 30.36
CA SER A 184 48.11 2.22 31.14
C SER A 184 47.64 3.67 31.07
N VAL A 185 46.82 4.04 30.07
CA VAL A 185 46.23 5.38 29.93
C VAL A 185 45.31 5.75 31.09
N PHE A 186 44.79 4.75 31.82
CA PHE A 186 43.93 4.95 32.98
C PHE A 186 44.68 5.27 34.28
N ASN A 187 46.02 5.30 34.27
CA ASN A 187 46.79 5.55 35.47
C ASN A 187 46.62 6.98 36.01
N ASN A 188 46.34 7.11 37.31
CA ASN A 188 46.03 8.35 38.03
C ASN A 188 44.74 9.06 37.60
N LYS A 189 43.87 8.39 36.84
CA LYS A 189 42.56 8.94 36.46
C LYS A 189 41.54 8.84 37.60
N LYS A 190 40.53 9.69 37.57
CA LYS A 190 39.39 9.70 38.49
C LYS A 190 38.28 8.79 37.98
N PHE A 191 37.91 7.80 38.80
CA PHE A 191 36.89 6.81 38.49
C PHE A 191 35.63 7.06 39.30
N ALA A 192 34.54 7.38 38.64
CA ALA A 192 33.21 7.37 39.25
C ALA A 192 32.71 5.93 39.43
N VAL A 193 32.27 5.59 40.65
CA VAL A 193 31.66 4.31 40.98
C VAL A 193 30.55 4.52 42.01
N ASN A 194 29.46 3.76 41.90
CA ASN A 194 28.37 3.79 42.87
C ASN A 194 28.83 3.33 44.26
N GLN A 195 28.52 4.10 45.29
CA GLN A 195 28.91 3.80 46.67
C GLN A 195 28.31 2.46 47.13
N GLY A 196 29.16 1.58 47.71
CA GLY A 196 28.74 0.29 48.24
C GLY A 196 28.32 -0.74 47.18
N SER A 197 28.73 -0.52 45.92
CA SER A 197 28.49 -1.45 44.81
C SER A 197 29.62 -2.47 44.65
N ILE A 198 29.32 -3.63 44.08
CA ILE A 198 30.32 -4.65 43.73
C ILE A 198 31.31 -4.14 42.66
N GLN A 199 30.90 -3.15 41.87
CA GLN A 199 31.73 -2.50 40.85
C GLN A 199 33.00 -1.91 41.44
N GLU A 200 32.93 -1.39 42.67
CA GLU A 200 34.07 -0.79 43.36
C GLU A 200 35.13 -1.84 43.72
N GLU A 201 34.71 -3.01 44.20
CA GLU A 201 35.62 -4.12 44.51
C GLU A 201 36.28 -4.65 43.23
N ILE A 202 35.49 -4.84 42.17
CA ILE A 202 35.98 -5.30 40.86
C ILE A 202 36.97 -4.30 40.27
N LEU A 203 36.68 -3.00 40.34
CA LEU A 203 37.59 -1.96 39.88
C LEU A 203 38.91 -1.98 40.67
N LYS A 204 38.84 -2.10 42.01
CA LYS A 204 40.05 -2.16 42.86
C LYS A 204 40.92 -3.38 42.52
N ASP A 205 40.31 -4.53 42.27
CA ASP A 205 41.02 -5.75 41.91
C ASP A 205 41.60 -5.68 40.48
N TRP A 206 40.84 -5.13 39.53
CA TRP A 206 41.31 -4.88 38.17
C TRP A 206 42.50 -3.89 38.15
N ALA A 207 42.39 -2.77 38.88
CA ALA A 207 43.44 -1.76 38.97
C ALA A 207 44.71 -2.33 39.62
N ARG A 208 44.57 -3.13 40.69
CA ARG A 208 45.70 -3.82 41.34
C ARG A 208 46.39 -4.79 40.39
N THR A 209 45.63 -5.55 39.63
CA THR A 209 46.15 -6.56 38.68
C THR A 209 46.91 -5.92 37.52
N ASN A 210 46.46 -4.74 37.08
CA ASN A 210 47.06 -3.99 35.97
C ASN A 210 48.08 -2.92 36.41
N GLY A 211 48.36 -2.78 37.71
CA GLY A 211 49.32 -1.79 38.22
C GLY A 211 48.87 -0.34 38.09
N ILE A 212 47.56 -0.09 38.07
CA ILE A 212 46.93 1.23 37.91
C ILE A 212 46.64 1.84 39.28
N THR A 213 46.96 3.14 39.43
CA THR A 213 46.46 3.94 40.55
C THR A 213 45.13 4.59 40.15
N ALA A 214 44.02 4.05 40.66
CA ALA A 214 42.67 4.56 40.40
C ALA A 214 42.21 5.49 41.53
N ASN A 215 41.87 6.75 41.22
CA ASN A 215 41.32 7.70 42.19
C ASN A 215 39.79 7.57 42.21
N ILE A 216 39.25 6.81 43.16
CA ILE A 216 37.80 6.53 43.20
C ILE A 216 37.01 7.73 43.74
N VAL A 217 35.96 8.11 43.01
CA VAL A 217 34.94 9.09 43.38
C VAL A 217 33.63 8.33 43.59
N GLU A 218 33.20 8.24 44.85
CA GLU A 218 31.96 7.54 45.21
C GLU A 218 30.74 8.42 44.88
N ILE A 219 29.80 7.85 44.13
CA ILE A 219 28.53 8.48 43.77
C ILE A 219 27.43 7.95 44.69
N ILE A 220 26.63 8.88 45.23
CA ILE A 220 25.56 8.58 46.19
C ILE A 220 24.23 8.37 45.45
N ASP A 221 23.93 9.17 44.42
CA ASP A 221 22.77 8.92 43.57
C ASP A 221 23.13 7.80 42.59
N GLN A 222 22.53 6.63 42.77
CA GLN A 222 22.73 5.48 41.89
C GLN A 222 21.98 5.65 40.56
N SER A 223 21.38 6.81 40.31
CA SER A 223 20.96 7.17 38.97
C SER A 223 22.19 7.31 38.07
N ASN A 224 22.18 6.55 36.99
CA ASN A 224 23.25 6.54 35.99
C ASN A 224 23.47 7.91 35.31
N ASP A 225 22.55 8.86 35.50
CA ASP A 225 22.61 10.21 34.97
C ASP A 225 23.69 11.06 35.68
N GLU A 226 23.88 10.92 36.99
CA GLU A 226 24.91 11.69 37.73
C GLU A 226 26.33 11.32 37.25
N SER A 227 26.57 10.04 36.95
CA SER A 227 27.87 9.56 36.43
C SER A 227 28.22 10.16 35.07
N ILE A 228 27.23 10.29 34.19
CA ILE A 228 27.41 10.88 32.85
C ILE A 228 27.60 12.39 32.97
N ASP A 229 26.81 13.06 33.81
CA ASP A 229 26.95 14.49 34.04
C ASP A 229 28.36 14.84 34.57
N LEU A 230 28.87 14.08 35.55
CA LEU A 230 30.23 14.24 36.08
C LEU A 230 31.32 13.98 35.02
N LEU A 231 31.08 13.04 34.11
CA LEU A 231 31.98 12.75 32.98
C LEU A 231 32.00 13.92 31.98
N GLN A 232 30.84 14.53 31.70
CA GLN A 232 30.69 15.65 30.78
C GLN A 232 31.24 16.97 31.36
N THR A 233 31.09 17.21 32.67
CA THR A 233 31.69 18.37 33.35
C THR A 233 33.21 18.24 33.54
N GLY A 234 33.76 17.02 33.39
CA GLY A 234 35.17 16.70 33.60
C GLY A 234 35.56 16.58 35.07
N ASP A 235 34.58 16.45 35.96
CA ASP A 235 34.82 16.23 37.40
C ASP A 235 35.41 14.83 37.67
N VAL A 236 35.05 13.86 36.82
CA VAL A 236 35.67 12.54 36.70
C VAL A 236 36.20 12.32 35.29
N ASP A 237 37.21 11.45 35.16
CA ASP A 237 37.79 11.11 33.85
C ASP A 237 37.03 9.96 33.19
N VAL A 238 36.54 9.02 34.01
CA VAL A 238 35.85 7.79 33.61
C VAL A 238 34.83 7.38 34.66
N PHE A 239 33.85 6.55 34.28
CA PHE A 239 32.98 5.87 35.23
C PHE A 239 32.91 4.37 34.95
N VAL A 240 32.56 3.58 35.96
CA VAL A 240 32.36 2.13 35.82
C VAL A 240 30.87 1.83 35.85
N SER A 241 30.39 1.03 34.88
CA SER A 241 29.01 0.57 34.90
C SER A 241 28.78 -0.71 34.11
N LEU A 242 27.52 -1.14 34.03
CA LEU A 242 27.05 -2.32 33.31
C LEU A 242 27.09 -2.12 31.78
N ASP A 243 27.08 -3.20 31.01
CA ASP A 243 26.99 -3.18 29.53
C ASP A 243 25.68 -2.59 28.99
N THR A 244 24.67 -2.39 29.83
CA THR A 244 23.32 -1.97 29.44
C THR A 244 23.11 -0.47 29.63
N TYR A 245 23.49 0.37 28.66
CA TYR A 245 23.29 1.83 28.72
C TYR A 245 22.60 2.44 27.50
N GLY A 246 21.76 3.46 27.74
CA GLY A 246 20.86 4.08 26.75
C GLY A 246 21.29 5.44 26.17
N ARG A 247 22.22 6.20 26.78
CA ARG A 247 22.68 7.51 26.26
C ARG A 247 23.97 7.39 25.45
N ARG A 248 23.83 6.85 24.23
CA ARG A 248 24.95 6.49 23.33
C ARG A 248 25.79 7.67 22.81
N GLU A 249 25.23 8.89 22.79
CA GLU A 249 25.93 10.09 22.30
C GLU A 249 26.90 10.69 23.33
N GLU A 250 26.79 10.30 24.61
CA GLU A 250 27.45 10.98 25.72
C GLU A 250 28.58 10.14 26.36
N CYS A 251 28.63 8.83 26.13
CA CYS A 251 29.67 7.96 26.70
C CYS A 251 29.89 6.68 25.88
N ALA A 252 31.11 6.13 25.98
CA ALA A 252 31.52 4.93 25.25
C ALA A 252 32.24 3.93 26.16
N PRO A 253 31.92 2.63 26.11
CA PRO A 253 32.66 1.62 26.84
C PRO A 253 33.98 1.32 26.14
N VAL A 254 35.07 1.26 26.90
CA VAL A 254 36.43 1.06 26.36
C VAL A 254 37.16 -0.14 26.95
N CYS A 255 36.78 -0.60 28.14
CA CYS A 255 37.48 -1.70 28.79
C CYS A 255 36.57 -2.51 29.70
N LYS A 256 36.49 -3.82 29.50
CA LYS A 256 35.84 -4.75 30.44
C LYS A 256 36.76 -4.99 31.63
N ILE A 257 36.27 -4.72 32.84
CA ILE A 257 37.06 -4.87 34.08
C ILE A 257 36.75 -6.12 34.88
N GLY A 258 35.58 -6.72 34.65
CA GLY A 258 35.16 -7.93 35.35
C GLY A 258 33.68 -8.24 35.12
N SER A 259 33.18 -9.19 35.91
CA SER A 259 31.78 -9.61 35.90
C SER A 259 31.38 -10.11 37.28
N SER A 260 30.09 -10.07 37.61
CA SER A 260 29.55 -10.69 38.81
C SER A 260 28.23 -11.41 38.54
N ASP A 261 27.92 -12.39 39.37
CA ASP A 261 26.63 -13.04 39.36
C ASP A 261 25.62 -12.22 40.18
N TYR A 262 24.40 -12.10 39.65
CA TYR A 262 23.29 -11.46 40.34
C TYR A 262 22.14 -12.45 40.56
N TYR A 263 21.40 -12.22 41.65
CA TYR A 263 20.47 -13.20 42.21
C TYR A 263 19.11 -12.57 42.49
N PHE A 264 18.10 -13.45 42.58
CA PHE A 264 16.87 -13.18 43.31
C PHE A 264 17.15 -13.34 44.81
N ALA A 265 17.52 -12.27 45.51
CA ALA A 265 17.76 -12.32 46.94
C ALA A 265 16.45 -12.41 47.72
N VAL A 266 16.48 -13.18 48.81
CA VAL A 266 15.34 -13.51 49.65
C VAL A 266 15.57 -12.96 51.05
N SER A 267 14.53 -12.43 51.69
CA SER A 267 14.63 -11.99 53.09
C SER A 267 15.01 -13.15 54.01
N ALA A 268 15.90 -12.91 54.98
CA ALA A 268 16.25 -13.90 56.01
C ALA A 268 15.04 -14.40 56.83
N GLN A 269 13.92 -13.67 56.80
CA GLN A 269 12.67 -14.06 57.47
C GLN A 269 11.83 -15.07 56.66
N ARG A 270 12.18 -15.36 55.40
CA ARG A 270 11.43 -16.23 54.49
C ARG A 270 12.27 -17.39 53.91
N PRO A 271 12.89 -18.25 54.74
CA PRO A 271 13.61 -19.43 54.23
C PRO A 271 12.69 -20.42 53.49
N ASP A 272 11.37 -20.34 53.73
CA ASP A 272 10.38 -21.13 53.03
C ASP A 272 10.31 -20.81 51.53
N ILE A 273 10.42 -19.54 51.14
CA ILE A 273 10.38 -19.15 49.72
C ILE A 273 11.72 -19.36 49.04
N LEU A 274 12.84 -19.30 49.78
CA LEU A 274 14.14 -19.64 49.24
C LEU A 274 14.15 -21.07 48.72
N THR A 275 13.58 -22.01 49.48
CA THR A 275 13.54 -23.44 49.11
C THR A 275 12.74 -23.66 47.82
N ASP A 276 11.56 -23.02 47.73
CA ASP A 276 10.70 -23.09 46.54
C ASP A 276 11.38 -22.43 45.31
N LEU A 277 12.04 -21.29 45.51
CA LEU A 277 12.79 -20.57 44.48
C LEU A 277 13.94 -21.42 43.95
N ASP A 278 14.71 -22.04 44.84
CA ASP A 278 15.86 -22.87 44.48
C ASP A 278 15.44 -24.06 43.62
N HIS A 279 14.29 -24.68 43.96
CA HIS A 279 13.69 -25.74 43.18
C HIS A 279 13.21 -25.24 41.80
N ALA A 280 12.54 -24.08 41.76
CA ALA A 280 12.06 -23.49 40.51
C ALA A 280 13.21 -23.14 39.57
N LEU A 281 14.25 -22.44 40.05
CA LEU A 281 15.43 -22.06 39.26
C LEU A 281 16.15 -23.30 38.69
N LYS A 282 16.36 -24.33 39.51
CA LYS A 282 16.96 -25.61 39.04
C LYS A 282 16.10 -26.28 37.98
N THR A 283 14.79 -26.28 38.15
CA THR A 283 13.87 -26.91 37.18
C THR A 283 13.89 -26.15 35.85
N ILE A 284 13.82 -24.82 35.89
CA ILE A 284 13.90 -23.95 34.71
C ILE A 284 15.17 -24.22 33.92
N GLN A 285 16.34 -24.22 34.58
CA GLN A 285 17.62 -24.43 33.91
C GLN A 285 17.82 -25.88 33.43
N ASN A 286 17.24 -26.87 34.10
CA ASN A 286 17.30 -28.26 33.62
C ASN A 286 16.42 -28.50 32.40
N GLU A 287 15.26 -27.84 32.32
CA GLU A 287 14.35 -27.92 31.16
C GLU A 287 14.85 -27.09 29.98
N ASP A 288 15.43 -25.92 30.24
CA ASP A 288 16.02 -25.02 29.24
C ASP A 288 17.36 -24.46 29.74
N PRO A 289 18.49 -25.12 29.41
CA PRO A 289 19.83 -24.68 29.81
C PRO A 289 20.21 -23.29 29.29
N PHE A 290 19.53 -22.80 28.26
CA PHE A 290 19.80 -21.51 27.63
C PHE A 290 18.80 -20.43 28.03
N TYR A 291 17.92 -20.69 29.02
CA TYR A 291 16.87 -19.76 29.41
C TYR A 291 17.42 -18.38 29.80
N ASN A 292 18.44 -18.34 30.64
CA ASN A 292 19.10 -17.09 31.06
C ASN A 292 19.71 -16.36 29.86
N GLN A 293 20.40 -17.08 28.97
CA GLN A 293 21.02 -16.51 27.76
C GLN A 293 19.97 -15.94 26.80
N ARG A 294 18.83 -16.61 26.66
CA ARG A 294 17.72 -16.17 25.81
C ARG A 294 17.06 -14.89 26.34
N LEU A 295 16.81 -14.82 27.65
CA LEU A 295 16.30 -13.60 28.28
C LEU A 295 17.30 -12.45 28.14
N TYR A 296 18.60 -12.74 28.33
CA TYR A 296 19.66 -11.77 28.08
C TYR A 296 19.68 -11.30 26.63
N GLN A 297 19.57 -12.22 25.66
CA GLN A 297 19.50 -11.86 24.24
C GLN A 297 18.27 -11.01 23.89
N LYS A 298 17.13 -11.31 24.51
CA LYS A 298 15.87 -10.60 24.27
C LYS A 298 15.86 -9.17 24.81
N TYR A 299 16.44 -8.96 25.99
CA TYR A 299 16.32 -7.69 26.71
C TYR A 299 17.60 -6.87 26.78
N ILE A 300 18.77 -7.47 26.58
CA ILE A 300 20.07 -6.83 26.84
C ILE A 300 20.96 -6.81 25.60
N TRP A 301 21.01 -7.89 24.82
CA TRP A 301 21.91 -8.00 23.67
C TRP A 301 21.64 -6.95 22.57
N THR A 302 20.40 -6.48 22.42
CA THR A 302 20.05 -5.37 21.52
C THR A 302 20.56 -4.01 21.98
N PHE A 303 21.05 -3.88 23.21
CA PHE A 303 21.81 -2.71 23.65
C PHE A 303 23.27 -2.85 23.21
N SER A 304 23.51 -2.73 21.90
CA SER A 304 24.85 -2.60 21.35
C SER A 304 25.59 -1.46 22.07
N THR A 305 26.60 -1.80 22.85
CA THR A 305 27.59 -0.86 23.39
C THR A 305 28.11 0.02 22.25
N GLY A 306 28.02 1.34 22.37
CA GLY A 306 28.32 2.31 21.30
C GLY A 306 29.57 1.93 20.51
N ILE A 307 29.39 1.58 19.23
CA ILE A 307 30.47 1.18 18.34
C ILE A 307 31.20 2.44 17.89
N ILE A 308 32.50 2.52 18.18
CA ILE A 308 33.35 3.67 17.85
C ILE A 308 34.62 3.19 17.15
N PHE A 309 35.13 4.01 16.24
CA PHE A 309 36.42 3.75 15.59
C PHE A 309 37.60 4.06 16.51
N THR A 310 38.55 3.12 16.58
CA THR A 310 39.83 3.32 17.25
C THR A 310 40.67 4.37 16.52
N LYS A 311 41.74 4.82 17.15
CA LYS A 311 42.67 5.78 16.56
C LYS A 311 43.30 5.25 15.27
N GLU A 312 43.67 3.98 15.23
CA GLU A 312 44.27 3.31 14.07
C GLU A 312 43.29 3.23 12.90
N GLU A 313 42.01 2.93 13.18
CA GLU A 313 40.94 2.87 12.18
C GLU A 313 40.64 4.25 11.59
N ARG A 314 40.54 5.29 12.43
CA ARG A 314 40.37 6.68 11.97
C ARG A 314 41.53 7.13 11.10
N GLN A 315 42.77 6.83 11.50
CA GLN A 315 43.95 7.16 10.70
C GLN A 315 43.96 6.38 9.37
N TRP A 316 43.47 5.15 9.35
CA TRP A 316 43.33 4.38 8.11
C TRP A 316 42.31 5.01 7.17
N LEU A 317 41.15 5.46 7.68
CA LEU A 317 40.12 6.16 6.90
C LEU A 317 40.61 7.52 6.36
N GLU A 318 41.42 8.26 7.14
CA GLU A 318 42.04 9.50 6.67
C GLU A 318 43.03 9.28 5.52
N ASN A 319 43.76 8.16 5.55
CA ASN A 319 44.72 7.79 4.50
C ASN A 319 44.06 7.16 3.28
N ASN A 320 42.91 6.50 3.45
CA ASN A 320 42.16 5.80 2.41
C ASN A 320 40.81 6.49 2.20
N SER A 321 40.79 7.50 1.33
CA SER A 321 39.64 8.38 1.16
C SER A 321 38.37 7.70 0.64
N THR A 322 38.46 6.49 0.07
CA THR A 322 37.32 5.77 -0.53
C THR A 322 37.56 4.26 -0.47
N ILE A 323 36.57 3.52 0.02
CA ILE A 323 36.56 2.05 0.06
C ILE A 323 35.83 1.54 -1.18
N LYS A 324 36.53 0.75 -2.01
CA LYS A 324 35.95 0.15 -3.22
C LYS A 324 35.32 -1.20 -2.92
N VAL A 325 34.02 -1.29 -3.16
CA VAL A 325 33.21 -2.49 -2.93
C VAL A 325 32.86 -3.12 -4.27
N GLY A 326 33.47 -4.26 -4.58
CA GLY A 326 33.07 -5.08 -5.71
C GLY A 326 31.76 -5.82 -5.43
N TYR A 327 30.87 -5.84 -6.42
CA TYR A 327 29.62 -6.58 -6.32
C TYR A 327 29.29 -7.32 -7.60
N ARG A 328 28.49 -8.38 -7.44
CA ARG A 328 27.96 -9.14 -8.57
C ARG A 328 26.73 -8.43 -9.15
N ASP A 329 26.79 -8.08 -10.42
CA ASP A 329 25.63 -7.52 -11.14
C ASP A 329 24.52 -8.56 -11.37
N ASN A 330 23.28 -8.11 -11.55
CA ASN A 330 22.07 -8.94 -11.72
C ASN A 330 21.80 -9.93 -10.57
N TYR A 331 22.06 -9.48 -9.33
CA TYR A 331 21.83 -10.23 -8.10
C TYR A 331 20.72 -9.59 -7.25
N GLU A 332 19.55 -9.37 -7.86
CA GLU A 332 18.41 -8.76 -7.18
C GLU A 332 17.86 -9.66 -6.05
N PRO A 333 17.36 -9.06 -4.94
CA PRO A 333 17.25 -7.62 -4.64
C PRO A 333 18.54 -6.97 -4.08
N PHE A 334 19.63 -7.73 -3.93
CA PHE A 334 20.83 -7.29 -3.21
C PHE A 334 21.62 -6.23 -3.97
N CYS A 335 22.00 -6.50 -5.22
CA CYS A 335 22.82 -5.58 -6.01
C CYS A 335 22.66 -5.83 -7.52
N PHE A 336 22.47 -4.74 -8.27
CA PHE A 336 22.33 -4.75 -9.73
C PHE A 336 22.54 -3.34 -10.30
N GLU A 337 22.95 -3.23 -11.56
CA GLU A 337 23.05 -1.95 -12.26
C GLU A 337 21.70 -1.48 -12.80
N ASP A 338 21.37 -0.21 -12.56
CA ASP A 338 20.26 0.51 -13.21
C ASP A 338 20.79 1.83 -13.78
N ASP A 339 20.65 2.02 -15.11
CA ASP A 339 21.19 3.16 -15.86
C ASP A 339 22.69 3.48 -15.60
N GLY A 340 23.50 2.44 -15.34
CA GLY A 340 24.95 2.55 -15.11
C GLY A 340 25.35 2.97 -13.70
N TYR A 341 24.40 2.94 -12.75
CA TYR A 341 24.65 3.14 -11.32
C TYR A 341 24.19 1.91 -10.55
N ILE A 342 24.84 1.64 -9.41
CA ILE A 342 24.40 0.58 -8.50
C ILE A 342 22.98 0.87 -7.97
N SER A 343 22.17 -0.16 -7.95
CA SER A 343 20.84 -0.24 -7.34
C SER A 343 20.71 -1.54 -6.53
N GLY A 344 19.69 -1.64 -5.69
CA GLY A 344 19.49 -2.76 -4.75
C GLY A 344 19.89 -2.43 -3.31
N ALA A 345 19.70 -3.40 -2.42
CA ALA A 345 19.91 -3.24 -0.98
C ALA A 345 21.35 -2.83 -0.62
N LEU A 346 22.37 -3.26 -1.38
CA LEU A 346 23.76 -2.86 -1.17
C LEU A 346 23.92 -1.33 -1.33
N LYS A 347 23.21 -0.70 -2.27
CA LYS A 347 23.30 0.76 -2.46
C LYS A 347 22.82 1.49 -1.20
N ASP A 348 21.60 1.18 -0.76
CA ASP A 348 21.00 1.82 0.42
C ASP A 348 21.83 1.51 1.68
N PHE A 349 22.39 0.30 1.78
CA PHE A 349 23.33 -0.07 2.83
C PHE A 349 24.57 0.82 2.82
N LEU A 350 25.27 0.97 1.69
CA LEU A 350 26.49 1.79 1.61
C LEU A 350 26.21 3.28 1.91
N GLU A 351 25.05 3.79 1.47
CA GLU A 351 24.61 5.14 1.80
C GLU A 351 24.38 5.31 3.30
N TYR A 352 23.71 4.37 3.97
CA TYR A 352 23.49 4.42 5.41
C TYR A 352 24.79 4.22 6.20
N ALA A 353 25.59 3.23 5.79
CA ALA A 353 26.89 2.88 6.35
C ALA A 353 27.87 4.07 6.34
N SER A 354 27.73 4.98 5.38
CA SER A 354 28.62 6.14 5.21
C SER A 354 28.68 7.06 6.43
N ALA A 355 27.68 7.07 7.32
CA ALA A 355 27.64 7.99 8.47
C ALA A 355 27.13 7.34 9.77
N CYS A 356 27.03 6.00 9.82
CA CYS A 356 26.37 5.31 10.94
C CYS A 356 27.25 5.14 12.19
N VAL A 357 28.57 5.34 12.11
CA VAL A 357 29.51 5.11 13.22
C VAL A 357 30.12 6.43 13.67
N ASP A 358 29.76 6.89 14.88
CA ASP A 358 30.37 8.03 15.59
C ASP A 358 30.53 9.31 14.74
N GLY A 359 29.56 9.58 13.85
CA GLY A 359 29.57 10.74 12.94
C GLY A 359 30.72 10.78 11.93
N THR A 360 31.52 9.72 11.83
CA THR A 360 32.63 9.62 10.88
C THR A 360 32.08 9.30 9.50
N VAL A 361 32.43 10.13 8.50
CA VAL A 361 31.97 9.94 7.12
C VAL A 361 32.91 9.00 6.37
N ILE A 362 32.39 7.88 5.89
CA ILE A 362 33.09 6.89 5.07
C ILE A 362 32.58 7.01 3.62
N ASN A 363 33.50 7.16 2.66
CA ASN A 363 33.12 7.16 1.25
C ASN A 363 33.25 5.75 0.68
N TYR A 364 32.20 5.29 0.01
CA TYR A 364 32.17 4.02 -0.70
C TYR A 364 32.09 4.25 -2.21
N GLU A 365 32.75 3.38 -2.98
CA GLU A 365 32.61 3.28 -4.44
C GLU A 365 32.23 1.84 -4.80
N ALA A 366 31.09 1.64 -5.45
CA ALA A 366 30.65 0.31 -5.86
C ALA A 366 31.13 -0.02 -7.28
N VAL A 367 31.69 -1.22 -7.47
CA VAL A 367 32.26 -1.68 -8.74
C VAL A 367 31.57 -2.99 -9.18
N ALA A 368 30.97 -3.00 -10.36
CA ALA A 368 30.21 -4.16 -10.86
C ALA A 368 31.12 -5.22 -11.51
N PHE A 369 30.83 -6.49 -11.23
CA PHE A 369 31.46 -7.68 -11.83
C PHE A 369 30.40 -8.66 -12.32
N GLY A 370 30.73 -9.50 -13.30
CA GLY A 370 29.79 -10.46 -13.88
C GLY A 370 29.51 -11.66 -12.95
N THR A 371 30.51 -12.05 -12.15
CA THR A 371 30.42 -13.17 -11.19
C THR A 371 31.08 -12.81 -9.86
N THR A 372 30.71 -13.54 -8.79
CA THR A 372 31.34 -13.35 -7.47
C THR A 372 32.81 -13.77 -7.50
N GLU A 373 33.17 -14.79 -8.30
CA GLU A 373 34.53 -15.24 -8.51
C GLU A 373 35.42 -14.18 -9.16
N GLU A 374 34.89 -13.45 -10.15
CA GLU A 374 35.60 -12.32 -10.77
C GLU A 374 35.84 -11.19 -9.77
N ALA A 375 34.85 -10.89 -8.91
CA ALA A 375 35.01 -9.89 -7.86
C ALA A 375 36.07 -10.33 -6.83
N ILE A 376 36.06 -11.59 -6.39
CA ILE A 376 37.09 -12.13 -5.47
C ILE A 376 38.48 -12.07 -6.11
N ALA A 377 38.61 -12.42 -7.40
CA ALA A 377 39.89 -12.31 -8.09
C ALA A 377 40.39 -10.85 -8.19
N ALA A 378 39.49 -9.88 -8.36
CA ALA A 378 39.83 -8.45 -8.34
C ALA A 378 40.23 -7.96 -6.93
N LEU A 379 39.63 -8.53 -5.89
CA LEU A 379 40.03 -8.31 -4.50
C LEU A 379 41.46 -8.81 -4.26
N ASP A 380 41.79 -10.02 -4.70
CA ASP A 380 43.15 -10.58 -4.59
C ASP A 380 44.18 -9.76 -5.39
N ALA A 381 43.77 -9.23 -6.54
CA ALA A 381 44.61 -8.37 -7.38
C ALA A 381 44.82 -6.95 -6.80
N GLY A 382 44.07 -6.57 -5.76
CA GLY A 382 44.16 -5.23 -5.16
C GLY A 382 43.44 -4.14 -5.96
N GLU A 383 42.51 -4.50 -6.85
CA GLU A 383 41.75 -3.53 -7.67
C GLU A 383 40.57 -2.91 -6.90
N ILE A 384 40.02 -3.68 -5.96
CA ILE A 384 38.95 -3.32 -5.02
C ILE A 384 39.37 -3.68 -3.58
N ASP A 385 38.64 -3.19 -2.60
CA ASP A 385 38.97 -3.32 -1.17
C ASP A 385 38.09 -4.36 -0.44
N ALA A 386 36.84 -4.52 -0.87
CA ALA A 386 35.90 -5.49 -0.33
C ALA A 386 34.99 -6.09 -1.41
N VAL A 387 34.39 -7.24 -1.15
CA VAL A 387 33.41 -7.91 -2.04
C VAL A 387 32.12 -8.22 -1.29
N PHE A 388 30.98 -7.91 -1.90
CA PHE A 388 29.64 -8.28 -1.41
C PHE A 388 28.69 -8.60 -2.58
N PRO A 389 27.74 -9.53 -2.44
CA PRO A 389 27.53 -10.43 -1.31
C PRO A 389 28.39 -11.70 -1.39
N VAL A 390 28.99 -12.10 -0.28
CA VAL A 390 29.62 -13.42 -0.12
C VAL A 390 28.91 -14.24 0.97
N ASN A 391 28.72 -15.53 0.72
CA ASN A 391 28.32 -16.53 1.71
C ASN A 391 29.46 -17.54 1.82
N MET A 392 30.19 -17.48 2.93
CA MET A 392 31.38 -18.30 3.18
C MET A 392 31.36 -18.77 4.62
N SER A 393 31.63 -20.07 4.83
CA SER A 393 31.90 -20.60 6.16
C SER A 393 33.27 -20.11 6.65
N ALA A 394 33.55 -20.31 7.94
CA ALA A 394 34.88 -20.05 8.50
C ALA A 394 35.97 -20.86 7.77
N TYR A 395 35.65 -22.06 7.29
CA TYR A 395 36.55 -22.90 6.51
C TYR A 395 36.82 -22.31 5.12
N ASP A 396 35.77 -21.87 4.41
CA ASP A 396 35.92 -21.26 3.08
C ASP A 396 36.71 -19.94 3.14
N SER A 397 36.49 -19.15 4.21
CA SER A 397 37.25 -17.92 4.48
C SER A 397 38.73 -18.22 4.68
N GLU A 398 39.08 -19.29 5.40
CA GLU A 398 40.47 -19.70 5.61
C GLU A 398 41.12 -20.21 4.32
N GLU A 399 40.44 -21.07 3.57
CA GLU A 399 40.94 -21.62 2.31
C GLU A 399 41.09 -20.54 1.22
N GLY A 400 40.19 -19.56 1.21
CA GLY A 400 40.24 -18.41 0.30
C GLY A 400 41.27 -17.34 0.68
N ASP A 401 41.90 -17.45 1.85
CA ASP A 401 42.76 -16.41 2.45
C ASP A 401 42.07 -15.02 2.57
N LEU A 402 40.80 -15.05 2.98
CA LEU A 402 39.95 -13.87 3.15
C LEU A 402 39.50 -13.74 4.61
N PHE A 403 39.11 -12.53 5.00
CA PHE A 403 38.27 -12.30 6.18
C PHE A 403 36.86 -11.95 5.76
N VAL A 404 35.87 -12.46 6.50
CA VAL A 404 34.46 -12.26 6.22
C VAL A 404 33.79 -11.65 7.44
N THR A 405 33.09 -10.53 7.26
CA THR A 405 32.41 -9.81 8.36
C THR A 405 31.25 -10.62 8.93
N THR A 406 30.71 -10.17 10.07
CA THR A 406 29.37 -10.57 10.50
C THR A 406 28.36 -10.40 9.35
N PRO A 407 27.38 -11.31 9.22
CA PRO A 407 26.36 -11.21 8.19
C PRO A 407 25.51 -9.96 8.33
N ILE A 408 25.23 -9.33 7.20
CA ILE A 408 24.38 -8.13 7.13
C ILE A 408 22.98 -8.52 6.69
N MET A 409 22.88 -9.33 5.64
CA MET A 409 21.63 -9.66 4.97
C MET A 409 21.47 -11.17 4.97
N SER A 410 20.24 -11.64 5.17
CA SER A 410 19.93 -13.06 5.06
C SER A 410 18.74 -13.30 4.15
N THR A 411 18.61 -14.53 3.66
CA THR A 411 17.52 -14.91 2.78
C THR A 411 17.19 -16.38 2.92
N GLU A 412 15.91 -16.71 2.93
CA GLU A 412 15.46 -18.10 2.89
C GLU A 412 15.79 -18.73 1.54
N ILE A 413 16.29 -19.97 1.56
CA ILE A 413 16.54 -20.74 0.34
C ILE A 413 15.42 -21.76 0.15
N TYR A 414 14.99 -21.92 -1.09
CA TYR A 414 13.96 -22.86 -1.49
C TYR A 414 14.53 -23.84 -2.51
N ALA A 415 14.17 -25.11 -2.37
CA ALA A 415 14.42 -26.12 -3.38
C ALA A 415 13.28 -26.11 -4.42
N LEU A 416 13.66 -26.03 -5.68
CA LEU A 416 12.79 -26.22 -6.83
C LEU A 416 12.80 -27.71 -7.22
N VAL A 417 11.64 -28.34 -7.13
CA VAL A 417 11.46 -29.77 -7.40
C VAL A 417 10.37 -29.99 -8.46
N ARG A 418 10.31 -31.17 -9.07
CA ARG A 418 9.20 -31.51 -9.99
C ARG A 418 7.89 -31.59 -9.21
N THR A 419 6.80 -31.04 -9.77
CA THR A 419 5.49 -31.05 -9.13
C THR A 419 5.01 -32.48 -8.84
N GLY A 420 4.76 -32.79 -7.56
CA GLY A 420 4.28 -34.10 -7.10
C GLY A 420 5.35 -34.98 -6.45
N GLU A 421 6.60 -34.51 -6.35
CA GLU A 421 7.72 -35.20 -5.67
C GLU A 421 8.11 -34.51 -4.35
N ASP A 422 7.12 -33.93 -3.66
CA ASP A 422 7.30 -32.87 -2.66
C ASP A 422 7.84 -33.32 -1.26
N LYS A 423 8.35 -34.55 -1.10
CA LYS A 423 8.86 -35.04 0.21
C LYS A 423 10.09 -35.94 0.16
N ALA A 424 10.60 -36.33 -1.01
CA ALA A 424 11.66 -37.34 -1.10
C ALA A 424 13.08 -36.77 -1.32
N VAL A 425 13.21 -35.47 -1.64
CA VAL A 425 14.48 -34.88 -2.07
C VAL A 425 15.48 -34.67 -0.92
N PHE A 426 14.99 -34.32 0.28
CA PHE A 426 15.85 -34.10 1.44
C PHE A 426 16.24 -35.38 2.20
N ASP A 427 15.46 -36.46 2.02
CA ASP A 427 15.69 -37.75 2.69
C ASP A 427 16.51 -38.74 1.82
N ALA A 428 16.82 -38.41 0.56
CA ALA A 428 17.52 -39.28 -0.37
C ALA A 428 19.04 -39.04 -0.35
N GLU A 429 19.82 -40.09 -0.08
CA GLU A 429 21.28 -40.06 -0.27
C GLU A 429 21.61 -39.87 -1.76
N GLY A 430 22.55 -38.96 -2.07
CA GLY A 430 23.00 -38.71 -3.43
C GLY A 430 22.03 -37.90 -4.31
N THR A 431 21.18 -37.07 -3.70
CA THR A 431 20.35 -36.10 -4.41
C THR A 431 21.21 -35.22 -5.32
N ARG A 432 20.85 -35.12 -6.61
CA ARG A 432 21.58 -34.27 -7.57
C ARG A 432 20.96 -32.89 -7.59
N VAL A 433 21.75 -31.90 -7.21
CA VAL A 433 21.36 -30.50 -7.29
C VAL A 433 22.00 -29.85 -8.50
N VAL A 434 21.24 -29.02 -9.20
CA VAL A 434 21.75 -28.20 -10.30
C VAL A 434 21.77 -26.73 -9.90
N LEU A 435 22.94 -26.10 -10.04
CA LEU A 435 23.20 -24.70 -9.70
C LEU A 435 23.56 -23.90 -10.96
N LEU A 436 23.46 -22.58 -10.86
CA LEU A 436 23.90 -21.66 -11.90
C LEU A 436 25.43 -21.48 -11.82
N GLU A 437 26.14 -21.55 -12.95
CA GLU A 437 27.57 -21.29 -13.01
C GLU A 437 27.92 -19.88 -12.48
N GLY A 438 29.08 -19.75 -11.83
CA GLY A 438 29.59 -18.47 -11.32
C GLY A 438 28.83 -17.97 -10.08
N ASN A 439 28.34 -18.87 -9.23
CA ASN A 439 27.61 -18.51 -8.02
C ASN A 439 28.08 -19.31 -6.79
N VAL A 440 29.34 -19.05 -6.38
CA VAL A 440 29.97 -19.66 -5.18
C VAL A 440 29.06 -19.68 -3.95
N ASN A 441 28.19 -18.67 -3.78
CA ASN A 441 27.31 -18.59 -2.62
C ASN A 441 26.38 -19.82 -2.52
N PHE A 442 25.83 -20.31 -3.63
CA PHE A 442 25.03 -21.54 -3.60
C PHE A 442 25.91 -22.80 -3.48
N ASP A 443 27.11 -22.80 -4.06
CA ASP A 443 28.05 -23.90 -3.89
C ASP A 443 28.40 -24.11 -2.41
N ASN A 444 28.71 -23.03 -1.69
CA ASN A 444 29.04 -23.08 -0.27
C ASN A 444 27.81 -23.48 0.56
N PHE A 445 26.66 -22.87 0.30
CA PHE A 445 25.41 -23.22 0.96
C PHE A 445 25.05 -24.71 0.82
N VAL A 446 25.20 -25.29 -0.37
CA VAL A 446 24.94 -26.73 -0.54
C VAL A 446 25.97 -27.57 0.22
N LYS A 447 27.26 -27.22 0.21
CA LYS A 447 28.29 -27.96 0.97
C LYS A 447 28.03 -27.92 2.48
N ASP A 448 27.57 -26.78 3.00
CA ASP A 448 27.36 -26.58 4.44
C ASP A 448 26.11 -27.32 4.94
N TYR A 449 24.98 -27.19 4.23
CA TYR A 449 23.70 -27.71 4.68
C TYR A 449 23.31 -29.06 4.07
N PHE A 450 23.86 -29.39 2.90
CA PHE A 450 23.54 -30.61 2.14
C PHE A 450 24.81 -31.31 1.57
N PRO A 451 25.80 -31.66 2.40
CA PRO A 451 27.11 -32.15 1.95
C PRO A 451 27.09 -33.44 1.12
N GLU A 452 26.04 -34.26 1.27
CA GLU A 452 25.88 -35.53 0.54
C GLU A 452 25.23 -35.36 -0.84
N TRP A 453 24.91 -34.12 -1.24
CA TRP A 453 24.29 -33.84 -2.54
C TRP A 453 25.34 -33.69 -3.65
N GLU A 454 25.03 -34.24 -4.83
CA GLU A 454 25.89 -34.12 -5.99
C GLU A 454 25.60 -32.81 -6.74
N ILE A 455 26.56 -31.89 -6.75
CA ILE A 455 26.43 -30.60 -7.43
C ILE A 455 26.76 -30.75 -8.92
N SER A 456 25.90 -30.16 -9.75
CA SER A 456 26.13 -29.94 -11.17
C SER A 456 25.83 -28.49 -11.55
N TRP A 457 26.49 -27.96 -12.59
CA TRP A 457 26.36 -26.56 -12.97
C TRP A 457 25.77 -26.41 -14.37
N GLN A 458 25.01 -25.32 -14.57
CA GLN A 458 24.49 -24.91 -15.85
C GLN A 458 24.72 -23.41 -16.07
N PRO A 459 24.99 -22.96 -17.32
CA PRO A 459 25.35 -21.58 -17.59
C PRO A 459 24.16 -20.60 -17.55
N THR A 460 22.91 -21.09 -17.53
CA THR A 460 21.71 -20.24 -17.55
C THR A 460 20.60 -20.81 -16.68
N LEU A 461 19.78 -19.94 -16.08
CA LEU A 461 18.63 -20.32 -15.23
C LEU A 461 17.63 -21.23 -15.97
N ASP A 462 17.38 -21.01 -17.25
CA ASP A 462 16.49 -21.85 -18.08
C ASP A 462 17.02 -23.29 -18.19
N LYS A 463 18.35 -23.47 -18.31
CA LYS A 463 18.96 -24.81 -18.31
C LYS A 463 18.96 -25.46 -16.93
N VAL A 464 19.14 -24.68 -15.86
CA VAL A 464 18.99 -25.15 -14.48
C VAL A 464 17.58 -25.74 -14.30
N TYR A 465 16.54 -25.00 -14.67
CA TYR A 465 15.15 -25.44 -14.46
C TYR A 465 14.78 -26.61 -15.39
N ALA A 466 15.24 -26.60 -16.64
CA ALA A 466 15.06 -27.70 -17.57
C ALA A 466 15.75 -29.00 -17.11
N ALA A 467 16.88 -28.90 -16.40
CA ALA A 467 17.57 -30.07 -15.87
C ALA A 467 16.77 -30.76 -14.75
N VAL A 468 16.05 -29.99 -13.93
CA VAL A 468 15.10 -30.53 -12.93
C VAL A 468 13.86 -31.11 -13.61
N GLU A 469 13.27 -30.41 -14.58
CA GLU A 469 12.10 -30.88 -15.32
C GLU A 469 12.35 -32.23 -16.01
N ASN A 470 13.51 -32.38 -16.66
CA ASN A 470 13.86 -33.57 -17.44
C ASN A 470 14.40 -34.75 -16.60
N GLY A 471 14.52 -34.59 -15.27
CA GLY A 471 15.00 -35.66 -14.39
C GLY A 471 16.53 -35.86 -14.39
N THR A 472 17.29 -34.95 -14.99
CA THR A 472 18.77 -34.99 -14.95
C THR A 472 19.33 -34.47 -13.63
N ALA A 473 18.58 -33.59 -12.96
CA ALA A 473 18.78 -33.18 -11.58
C ALA A 473 17.49 -33.43 -10.79
N ASP A 474 17.62 -33.61 -9.49
CA ASP A 474 16.50 -33.88 -8.58
C ASP A 474 15.91 -32.56 -8.06
N CYS A 475 16.75 -31.55 -7.86
CA CYS A 475 16.31 -30.20 -7.50
C CYS A 475 17.27 -29.10 -7.99
N ALA A 476 16.79 -27.85 -7.92
CA ALA A 476 17.60 -26.64 -8.07
C ALA A 476 17.37 -25.73 -6.86
N MET A 477 18.29 -24.83 -6.55
CA MET A 477 18.12 -23.88 -5.46
C MET A 477 17.67 -22.51 -5.98
N VAL A 478 16.80 -21.84 -5.22
CA VAL A 478 16.37 -20.47 -5.50
C VAL A 478 16.25 -19.68 -4.21
N ASN A 479 16.64 -18.42 -4.28
CA ASN A 479 16.47 -17.47 -3.19
C ASN A 479 14.98 -17.07 -3.04
N GLY A 480 14.49 -16.95 -1.81
CA GLY A 480 13.11 -16.60 -1.48
C GLY A 480 12.63 -15.30 -2.14
N TYR A 481 13.48 -14.28 -2.20
CA TYR A 481 13.17 -13.00 -2.85
C TYR A 481 13.11 -13.09 -4.38
N ARG A 482 13.69 -14.15 -4.99
CA ARG A 482 13.66 -14.39 -6.45
C ARG A 482 12.56 -15.33 -6.90
N ILE A 483 11.73 -15.83 -5.98
CA ILE A 483 10.60 -16.71 -6.31
C ILE A 483 9.64 -16.02 -7.28
N ASN A 484 9.27 -14.77 -7.00
CA ASN A 484 8.27 -14.05 -7.78
C ASN A 484 8.81 -13.60 -9.15
N THR A 485 10.06 -13.16 -9.21
CA THR A 485 10.70 -12.73 -10.48
C THR A 485 10.87 -13.89 -11.45
N ASN A 486 11.14 -15.10 -10.95
CA ASN A 486 11.30 -16.31 -11.76
C ASN A 486 10.03 -17.16 -11.88
N ASP A 487 8.89 -16.71 -11.37
CA ASP A 487 7.66 -17.51 -11.27
C ASP A 487 7.16 -17.98 -12.64
N ARG A 488 7.29 -17.15 -13.69
CA ARG A 488 6.94 -17.54 -15.06
C ARG A 488 7.79 -18.68 -15.59
N LEU A 489 9.10 -18.61 -15.38
CA LEU A 489 10.04 -19.65 -15.80
C LEU A 489 9.79 -20.95 -15.03
N ARG A 490 9.58 -20.84 -13.71
CA ARG A 490 9.22 -21.96 -12.84
C ARG A 490 7.94 -22.66 -13.31
N ARG A 491 6.87 -21.90 -13.61
CA ARG A 491 5.61 -22.44 -14.14
C ARG A 491 5.78 -23.08 -15.51
N ARG A 492 6.62 -22.51 -16.39
CA ARG A 492 6.93 -23.08 -17.72
C ARG A 492 7.50 -24.49 -17.59
N HIS A 493 8.39 -24.72 -16.62
CA HIS A 493 9.04 -25.99 -16.35
C HIS A 493 8.28 -26.89 -15.34
N LYS A 494 7.08 -26.49 -14.91
CA LYS A 494 6.23 -27.25 -13.96
C LYS A 494 6.95 -27.68 -12.67
N LEU A 495 7.65 -26.72 -12.06
CA LEU A 495 8.39 -26.93 -10.82
C LEU A 495 7.62 -26.39 -9.62
N SER A 496 7.65 -27.12 -8.50
CA SER A 496 7.15 -26.75 -7.19
C SER A 496 8.27 -26.15 -6.32
N LEU A 497 7.89 -25.36 -5.32
CA LEU A 497 8.80 -24.80 -4.32
C LEU A 497 8.67 -25.58 -3.02
N LEU A 498 9.81 -25.89 -2.41
CA LEU A 498 9.89 -26.57 -1.14
C LEU A 498 10.86 -25.80 -0.24
N ASP A 499 10.41 -25.45 0.95
CA ASP A 499 11.22 -24.74 1.95
C ASP A 499 12.33 -25.66 2.46
N THR A 500 13.59 -25.20 2.39
CA THR A 500 14.71 -25.98 2.93
C THR A 500 14.82 -25.86 4.45
N GLY A 501 14.18 -24.86 5.07
CA GLY A 501 14.32 -24.52 6.48
C GLY A 501 15.61 -23.76 6.83
N GLU A 502 16.45 -23.51 5.83
CA GLU A 502 17.80 -22.95 5.99
C GLU A 502 17.92 -21.57 5.33
N LYS A 503 18.72 -20.70 5.94
CA LYS A 503 18.96 -19.33 5.45
C LYS A 503 20.38 -19.20 4.90
N MET A 504 20.51 -18.44 3.82
CA MET A 504 21.80 -18.01 3.30
C MET A 504 22.11 -16.61 3.83
N GLU A 505 23.26 -16.48 4.46
CA GLU A 505 23.73 -15.26 5.12
C GLU A 505 24.83 -14.59 4.27
N PHE A 506 24.73 -13.27 4.09
CA PHE A 506 25.65 -12.51 3.25
C PHE A 506 26.46 -11.50 4.05
N SER A 507 27.77 -11.53 3.80
CA SER A 507 28.78 -10.70 4.46
C SER A 507 29.65 -9.97 3.43
N PHE A 508 30.51 -9.06 3.90
CA PHE A 508 31.64 -8.55 3.10
C PHE A 508 32.84 -9.49 3.24
N ALA A 509 33.53 -9.75 2.14
CA ALA A 509 34.88 -10.31 2.14
C ALA A 509 35.93 -9.22 1.95
N VAL A 510 37.04 -9.32 2.68
CA VAL A 510 38.25 -8.50 2.51
C VAL A 510 39.50 -9.38 2.53
N ARG A 511 40.62 -8.88 2.04
CA ARG A 511 41.90 -9.60 2.11
C ARG A 511 42.32 -9.83 3.55
N ARG A 512 42.91 -10.98 3.85
CA ARG A 512 43.40 -11.30 5.20
C ARG A 512 44.50 -10.37 5.71
N SER A 513 45.22 -9.69 4.81
CA SER A 513 46.19 -8.65 5.17
C SER A 513 45.54 -7.40 5.77
N ASP A 514 44.28 -7.14 5.44
CA ASP A 514 43.62 -5.85 5.68
C ASP A 514 42.75 -5.89 6.95
N THR A 515 43.39 -6.30 8.05
CA THR A 515 42.76 -6.42 9.40
C THR A 515 42.05 -5.14 9.87
N ILE A 516 42.58 -3.97 9.54
CA ILE A 516 41.97 -2.68 9.92
C ILE A 516 40.68 -2.45 9.11
N LEU A 517 40.70 -2.72 7.80
CA LEU A 517 39.50 -2.58 6.96
C LEU A 517 38.42 -3.58 7.38
N PHE A 518 38.80 -4.82 7.69
CA PHE A 518 37.89 -5.81 8.28
C PHE A 518 37.19 -5.24 9.52
N SER A 519 37.95 -4.72 10.48
CA SER A 519 37.41 -4.14 11.71
C SER A 519 36.48 -2.95 11.44
N ILE A 520 36.85 -2.07 10.50
CA ILE A 520 36.00 -0.94 10.09
C ILE A 520 34.66 -1.44 9.55
N LEU A 521 34.68 -2.36 8.57
CA LEU A 521 33.46 -2.88 7.97
C LEU A 521 32.62 -3.65 8.98
N ASP A 522 33.20 -4.51 9.81
CA ASP A 522 32.47 -5.30 10.81
C ASP A 522 31.78 -4.41 11.86
N LYS A 523 32.43 -3.31 12.27
CA LYS A 523 31.82 -2.27 13.10
C LYS A 523 30.67 -1.55 12.40
N THR A 524 30.84 -1.20 11.14
CA THR A 524 29.79 -0.57 10.33
C THR A 524 28.58 -1.48 10.16
N VAL A 525 28.80 -2.78 9.90
CA VAL A 525 27.74 -3.78 9.84
C VAL A 525 26.99 -3.87 11.17
N SER A 526 27.74 -4.01 12.26
CA SER A 526 27.17 -4.17 13.61
C SER A 526 26.45 -2.92 14.12
N ALA A 527 26.69 -1.75 13.52
CA ALA A 527 26.02 -0.50 13.89
C ALA A 527 24.62 -0.35 13.26
N ILE A 528 24.28 -1.16 12.26
CA ILE A 528 23.01 -1.06 11.53
C ILE A 528 22.02 -2.07 12.11
N GLU A 529 20.82 -1.60 12.49
CA GLU A 529 19.78 -2.44 13.06
C GLU A 529 19.11 -3.34 12.00
N GLU A 530 18.79 -4.59 12.35
CA GLU A 530 18.16 -5.58 11.46
C GLU A 530 16.88 -5.07 10.76
N PRO A 531 15.94 -4.35 11.43
CA PRO A 531 14.75 -3.81 10.77
C PRO A 531 15.06 -2.80 9.65
N VAL A 532 16.19 -2.10 9.74
CA VAL A 532 16.65 -1.16 8.69
C VAL A 532 17.08 -1.96 7.47
N VAL A 533 17.83 -3.05 7.67
CA VAL A 533 18.26 -3.94 6.59
C VAL A 533 17.06 -4.63 5.92
N ASP A 534 16.10 -5.10 6.70
CA ASP A 534 14.87 -5.71 6.17
C ASP A 534 14.05 -4.74 5.31
N ALA A 535 13.98 -3.47 5.72
CA ALA A 535 13.34 -2.43 4.95
C ALA A 535 14.07 -2.17 3.62
N MET A 536 15.42 -2.18 3.62
CA MET A 536 16.24 -2.06 2.40
C MET A 536 15.96 -3.21 1.44
N LEU A 537 15.96 -4.46 1.92
CA LEU A 537 15.67 -5.65 1.09
C LEU A 537 14.24 -5.60 0.52
N SER A 538 13.26 -5.28 1.38
CA SER A 538 11.84 -5.25 1.02
C SER A 538 11.53 -4.27 -0.11
N LYS A 539 12.23 -3.13 -0.15
CA LYS A 539 12.09 -2.09 -1.18
C LYS A 539 12.35 -2.61 -2.60
N TYR A 540 13.28 -3.54 -2.76
CA TYR A 540 13.74 -4.03 -4.07
C TYR A 540 13.11 -5.37 -4.50
N THR A 541 12.32 -6.00 -3.63
CA THR A 541 11.65 -7.29 -3.89
C THR A 541 10.52 -7.22 -4.94
N ASN A 542 9.84 -6.07 -5.06
CA ASN A 542 8.67 -5.91 -5.93
C ASN A 542 8.99 -5.33 -7.32
N THR A 543 10.26 -5.36 -7.72
CA THR A 543 10.69 -4.81 -9.01
C THR A 543 10.19 -5.71 -10.13
N THR A 544 9.05 -5.35 -10.72
CA THR A 544 8.48 -6.04 -11.88
C THR A 544 9.50 -6.13 -13.01
N THR A 545 9.99 -7.32 -13.31
CA THR A 545 10.86 -7.59 -14.47
C THR A 545 10.20 -7.05 -15.74
N LYS A 546 10.85 -6.11 -16.43
CA LYS A 546 10.44 -5.64 -17.77
C LYS A 546 10.52 -6.84 -18.73
N VAL A 547 9.38 -7.29 -19.24
CA VAL A 547 9.32 -8.42 -20.17
C VAL A 547 9.88 -7.99 -21.53
N SER A 548 10.94 -8.63 -22.02
CA SER A 548 11.47 -8.35 -23.36
C SER A 548 10.48 -8.80 -24.44
N PHE A 549 10.45 -8.08 -25.56
CA PHE A 549 9.66 -8.46 -26.74
C PHE A 549 10.04 -9.86 -27.26
N SER A 550 11.31 -10.26 -27.13
CA SER A 550 11.78 -11.61 -27.50
C SER A 550 11.14 -12.70 -26.65
N ASP A 551 10.97 -12.46 -25.35
CA ASP A 551 10.43 -13.43 -24.41
C ASP A 551 8.93 -13.58 -24.61
N TYR A 552 8.24 -12.46 -24.85
CA TYR A 552 6.83 -12.47 -25.24
C TYR A 552 6.59 -13.25 -26.54
N LEU A 553 7.45 -13.07 -27.55
CA LEU A 553 7.38 -13.81 -28.82
C LEU A 553 7.61 -15.31 -28.64
N ARG A 554 8.54 -15.71 -27.77
CA ARG A 554 8.84 -17.11 -27.47
C ARG A 554 7.67 -17.78 -26.74
N ASP A 555 7.12 -17.09 -25.73
CA ASP A 555 5.97 -17.57 -24.95
C ASP A 555 4.68 -17.65 -25.78
N ASN A 556 4.56 -16.82 -26.81
CA ASN A 556 3.40 -16.74 -27.67
C ASN A 556 3.73 -17.11 -29.13
N TRP A 557 4.64 -18.05 -29.36
CA TRP A 557 5.11 -18.38 -30.72
C TRP A 557 3.97 -18.82 -31.65
N ALA A 558 2.94 -19.46 -31.10
CA ALA A 558 1.73 -19.83 -31.84
C ALA A 558 0.94 -18.60 -32.33
N VAL A 559 0.83 -17.57 -31.48
CA VAL A 559 0.19 -16.29 -31.82
C VAL A 559 1.05 -15.53 -32.84
N ALA A 560 2.37 -15.50 -32.64
CA ALA A 560 3.30 -14.90 -33.58
C ALA A 560 3.21 -15.56 -34.97
N PHE A 561 3.21 -16.89 -35.02
CA PHE A 561 3.03 -17.67 -36.26
C PHE A 561 1.68 -17.40 -36.93
N ALA A 562 0.60 -17.30 -36.15
CA ALA A 562 -0.73 -16.93 -36.66
C ALA A 562 -0.72 -15.52 -37.27
N VAL A 563 -0.11 -14.54 -36.59
CA VAL A 563 0.02 -13.16 -37.07
C VAL A 563 0.89 -13.09 -38.34
N THR A 564 2.03 -13.78 -38.39
CA THR A 564 2.87 -13.83 -39.59
C THR A 564 2.12 -14.47 -40.76
N THR A 565 1.37 -15.54 -40.52
CA THR A 565 0.54 -16.19 -41.53
C THR A 565 -0.53 -15.23 -42.05
N VAL A 566 -1.21 -14.49 -41.17
CA VAL A 566 -2.14 -13.42 -41.56
C VAL A 566 -1.45 -12.38 -42.43
N LEU A 567 -0.28 -11.90 -42.02
CA LEU A 567 0.45 -10.86 -42.74
C LEU A 567 0.89 -11.32 -44.13
N VAL A 568 1.33 -12.58 -44.28
CA VAL A 568 1.66 -13.18 -45.58
C VAL A 568 0.40 -13.32 -46.44
N PHE A 569 -0.71 -13.80 -45.89
CA PHE A 569 -2.00 -13.85 -46.59
C PHE A 569 -2.51 -12.45 -46.96
N LEU A 570 -2.27 -11.46 -46.10
CA LEU A 570 -2.59 -10.05 -46.36
C LEU A 570 -1.76 -9.52 -47.52
N MET A 571 -0.46 -9.81 -47.52
CA MET A 571 0.48 -9.36 -48.55
C MET A 571 0.14 -10.01 -49.90
N LEU A 572 -0.17 -11.31 -49.89
CA LEU A 572 -0.64 -12.05 -51.06
C LEU A 572 -2.00 -11.51 -51.53
N PHE A 573 -2.92 -11.23 -50.61
CA PHE A 573 -4.21 -10.60 -50.92
C PHE A 573 -4.04 -9.22 -51.53
N LEU A 574 -3.13 -8.39 -51.00
CA LEU A 574 -2.86 -7.05 -51.52
C LEU A 574 -2.23 -7.10 -52.91
N LEU A 575 -1.32 -8.05 -53.15
CA LEU A 575 -0.67 -8.28 -54.44
C LEU A 575 -1.70 -8.77 -55.49
N LEU A 576 -2.62 -9.65 -55.08
CA LEU A 576 -3.75 -10.08 -55.90
C LEU A 576 -4.75 -8.93 -56.15
N THR A 577 -5.00 -8.05 -55.17
CA THR A 577 -5.89 -6.89 -55.36
C THR A 577 -5.30 -5.82 -56.27
N ARG A 578 -3.98 -5.64 -56.31
CA ARG A 578 -3.30 -4.75 -57.28
C ARG A 578 -3.42 -5.27 -58.71
N LEU A 579 -3.19 -6.57 -58.93
CA LEU A 579 -3.38 -7.19 -60.25
C LEU A 579 -4.85 -7.14 -60.70
N LYS A 580 -5.80 -7.11 -59.75
CA LYS A 580 -7.24 -6.96 -60.01
C LYS A 580 -7.67 -5.51 -60.24
N SER A 581 -7.01 -4.52 -59.63
CA SER A 581 -7.36 -3.10 -59.75
C SER A 581 -7.04 -2.52 -61.13
N ASP A 582 -5.95 -2.97 -61.74
CA ASP A 582 -5.52 -2.49 -63.06
C ASP A 582 -6.46 -2.97 -64.18
N LYS A 583 -7.08 -4.15 -64.01
CA LYS A 583 -8.07 -4.68 -64.95
C LYS A 583 -9.47 -4.07 -64.76
N MET A 584 -9.83 -3.71 -63.53
CA MET A 584 -11.13 -3.09 -63.20
C MET A 584 -11.24 -1.60 -63.53
N ALA A 585 -10.13 -0.89 -63.72
CA ALA A 585 -10.15 0.54 -64.07
C ALA A 585 -10.79 0.83 -65.44
N GLN A 586 -10.72 -0.11 -66.39
CA GLN A 586 -11.36 0.01 -67.71
C GLN A 586 -12.87 -0.31 -67.68
N GLU A 587 -13.35 -1.10 -66.71
CA GLU A 587 -14.78 -1.46 -66.57
C GLU A 587 -15.56 -0.47 -65.68
N ARG A 588 -14.86 0.31 -64.83
CA ARG A 588 -15.47 1.18 -63.81
C ARG A 588 -16.21 2.41 -64.36
N GLN A 589 -15.98 2.80 -65.61
CA GLN A 589 -16.67 3.94 -66.21
C GLN A 589 -18.15 3.61 -66.55
N MET A 590 -18.53 2.32 -66.63
CA MET A 590 -19.92 1.90 -66.89
C MET A 590 -20.74 1.57 -65.62
N LEU A 591 -20.13 1.40 -64.44
CA LEU A 591 -20.79 0.88 -63.22
C LEU A 591 -21.20 1.95 -62.19
N ILE A 592 -20.99 3.24 -62.47
CA ILE A 592 -21.28 4.36 -61.55
C ILE A 592 -22.79 4.46 -61.18
N THR A 593 -23.68 3.80 -61.92
CA THR A 593 -25.14 3.86 -61.71
C THR A 593 -25.69 2.87 -60.66
N ALA A 594 -24.89 1.94 -60.10
CA ALA A 594 -25.41 0.82 -59.29
C ALA A 594 -25.33 0.96 -57.75
N THR A 595 -24.82 2.07 -57.19
CA THR A 595 -24.46 2.19 -55.75
C THR A 595 -25.30 3.18 -54.92
N GLU A 596 -26.42 3.68 -55.45
CA GLU A 596 -27.20 4.72 -54.75
C GLU A 596 -28.03 4.21 -53.57
N ARG A 597 -28.42 2.93 -53.55
CA ARG A 597 -29.38 2.36 -52.60
C ARG A 597 -28.82 1.18 -51.80
N ASP A 598 -29.23 1.07 -50.54
CA ASP A 598 -29.00 -0.08 -49.67
C ASP A 598 -29.72 -1.31 -50.25
N SER A 599 -28.99 -2.39 -50.49
CA SER A 599 -29.52 -3.58 -51.16
C SER A 599 -30.56 -4.35 -50.35
N LEU A 600 -30.58 -4.17 -49.02
CA LEU A 600 -31.50 -4.89 -48.14
C LEU A 600 -32.84 -4.14 -48.00
N THR A 601 -32.76 -2.85 -47.70
CA THR A 601 -33.93 -2.03 -47.37
C THR A 601 -34.39 -1.17 -48.53
N GLY A 602 -33.61 -1.02 -49.60
CA GLY A 602 -33.94 -0.20 -50.77
C GLY A 602 -33.94 1.32 -50.50
N LEU A 603 -33.56 1.75 -49.30
CA LEU A 603 -33.34 3.16 -48.93
C LEU A 603 -32.01 3.68 -49.51
N TYR A 604 -31.75 4.99 -49.45
CA TYR A 604 -30.46 5.51 -49.91
C TYR A 604 -29.29 5.05 -49.03
N THR A 605 -28.08 5.10 -49.58
CA THR A 605 -26.85 5.02 -48.78
C THR A 605 -26.52 6.39 -48.18
N ARG A 606 -25.81 6.42 -47.04
CA ARG A 606 -25.51 7.65 -46.27
C ARG A 606 -24.97 8.80 -47.14
N ASN A 607 -24.01 8.53 -48.01
CA ASN A 607 -23.37 9.58 -48.81
C ASN A 607 -24.35 10.27 -49.76
N ILE A 608 -25.15 9.46 -50.47
CA ILE A 608 -26.16 9.93 -51.43
C ILE A 608 -27.31 10.64 -50.70
N PHE A 609 -27.69 10.14 -49.52
CA PHE A 609 -28.70 10.77 -48.68
C PHE A 609 -28.33 12.18 -48.26
N PHE A 610 -27.12 12.42 -47.74
CA PHE A 610 -26.71 13.77 -47.34
C PHE A 610 -26.55 14.71 -48.54
N GLU A 611 -26.10 14.20 -49.69
CA GLU A 611 -26.03 14.97 -50.93
C GLU A 611 -27.44 15.43 -51.37
N TYR A 612 -28.42 14.52 -51.38
CA TYR A 612 -29.80 14.85 -51.72
C TYR A 612 -30.50 15.70 -50.66
N SER A 613 -30.26 15.48 -49.35
CA SER A 613 -30.87 16.31 -48.31
C SER A 613 -30.38 17.76 -48.42
N SER A 614 -29.06 17.96 -48.60
CA SER A 614 -28.48 19.29 -48.79
C SER A 614 -28.99 19.95 -50.07
N ARG A 615 -29.21 19.18 -51.13
CA ARG A 615 -29.84 19.68 -52.35
C ARG A 615 -31.29 20.08 -52.13
N MET A 616 -32.11 19.26 -51.48
CA MET A 616 -33.51 19.55 -51.14
C MET A 616 -33.63 20.83 -50.30
N TYR A 617 -32.75 20.99 -49.31
CA TYR A 617 -32.68 22.20 -48.48
C TYR A 617 -32.33 23.45 -49.29
N ARG A 618 -31.30 23.39 -50.16
CA ARG A 618 -30.89 24.53 -51.00
C ARG A 618 -31.94 24.92 -52.04
N GLU A 619 -32.61 23.94 -52.64
CA GLU A 619 -33.61 24.17 -53.67
C GLU A 619 -34.95 24.67 -53.08
N ASN A 620 -35.29 24.29 -51.85
CA ASN A 620 -36.54 24.65 -51.20
C ASN A 620 -36.36 24.95 -49.69
N PRO A 621 -35.67 26.04 -49.32
CA PRO A 621 -35.34 26.34 -47.92
C PRO A 621 -36.57 26.65 -47.05
N SER A 622 -37.71 27.01 -47.66
CA SER A 622 -38.98 27.28 -46.96
C SER A 622 -39.77 26.02 -46.61
N ASN A 623 -39.34 24.83 -47.03
CA ASN A 623 -40.01 23.58 -46.65
C ASN A 623 -39.64 23.20 -45.22
N MET A 624 -40.65 23.11 -44.35
CA MET A 624 -40.47 22.65 -42.98
C MET A 624 -40.21 21.14 -42.98
N MET A 625 -38.96 20.76 -42.72
CA MET A 625 -38.48 19.37 -42.77
C MET A 625 -37.83 18.96 -41.45
N ASP A 626 -38.28 17.83 -40.90
CA ASP A 626 -37.75 17.23 -39.68
C ASP A 626 -36.64 16.24 -40.01
N ALA A 627 -35.68 16.10 -39.08
CA ALA A 627 -34.69 15.03 -39.10
C ALA A 627 -35.00 14.00 -38.02
N ILE A 628 -35.11 12.73 -38.41
CA ILE A 628 -35.42 11.63 -37.50
C ILE A 628 -34.31 10.60 -37.59
N VAL A 629 -33.78 10.19 -36.44
CA VAL A 629 -32.78 9.13 -36.32
C VAL A 629 -33.38 7.99 -35.50
N MET A 630 -33.38 6.79 -36.06
CA MET A 630 -33.90 5.60 -35.39
C MET A 630 -32.81 4.55 -35.24
N ASN A 631 -32.83 3.84 -34.12
CA ASN A 631 -31.90 2.77 -33.83
C ASN A 631 -32.59 1.63 -33.06
N ILE A 632 -32.38 0.39 -33.48
CA ILE A 632 -32.94 -0.78 -32.79
C ILE A 632 -32.07 -1.14 -31.57
N GLU A 633 -32.69 -1.29 -30.41
CA GLU A 633 -31.97 -1.59 -29.17
C GLU A 633 -31.41 -3.03 -29.19
N GLN A 634 -30.13 -3.16 -28.84
CA GLN A 634 -29.43 -4.45 -28.76
C GLN A 634 -29.62 -5.35 -29.99
N PHE A 635 -29.67 -4.78 -31.20
CA PHE A 635 -29.98 -5.54 -32.43
C PHE A 635 -29.01 -6.70 -32.72
N HIS A 636 -27.77 -6.63 -32.21
CA HIS A 636 -26.82 -7.75 -32.28
C HIS A 636 -27.30 -8.97 -31.47
N VAL A 637 -28.00 -8.77 -30.35
CA VAL A 637 -28.62 -9.83 -29.53
C VAL A 637 -29.80 -10.45 -30.26
N VAL A 638 -30.63 -9.65 -30.93
CA VAL A 638 -31.74 -10.14 -31.77
C VAL A 638 -31.22 -11.06 -32.88
N ASN A 639 -30.16 -10.66 -33.59
CA ASN A 639 -29.53 -11.49 -34.62
C ASN A 639 -28.93 -12.79 -34.05
N ALA A 640 -28.41 -12.75 -32.83
CA ALA A 640 -27.84 -13.92 -32.17
C ALA A 640 -28.90 -14.93 -31.73
N LEU A 641 -30.05 -14.46 -31.24
CA LEU A 641 -31.13 -15.32 -30.72
C LEU A 641 -32.04 -15.90 -31.80
N TYR A 642 -32.36 -15.12 -32.85
CA TYR A 642 -33.38 -15.49 -33.85
C TYR A 642 -32.81 -15.59 -35.28
N GLY A 643 -31.51 -15.32 -35.45
CA GLY A 643 -30.79 -15.45 -36.71
C GLY A 643 -30.89 -14.22 -37.63
N TRP A 644 -29.95 -14.14 -38.57
CA TRP A 644 -29.79 -13.00 -39.49
C TRP A 644 -30.97 -12.82 -40.45
N ASN A 645 -31.66 -13.90 -40.85
CA ASN A 645 -32.84 -13.81 -41.71
C ASN A 645 -34.02 -13.13 -41.00
N PHE A 646 -34.16 -13.38 -39.69
CA PHE A 646 -35.13 -12.70 -38.85
C PHE A 646 -34.76 -11.22 -38.69
N GLY A 647 -33.50 -10.92 -38.37
CA GLY A 647 -33.01 -9.53 -38.32
C GLY A 647 -33.17 -8.78 -39.65
N ASP A 648 -32.90 -9.42 -40.78
CA ASP A 648 -33.13 -8.85 -42.11
C ASP A 648 -34.62 -8.58 -42.37
N THR A 649 -35.51 -9.41 -41.85
CA THR A 649 -36.97 -9.23 -41.93
C THR A 649 -37.40 -8.02 -41.10
N VAL A 650 -36.85 -7.87 -39.89
CA VAL A 650 -37.05 -6.71 -39.02
C VAL A 650 -36.59 -5.42 -39.70
N LEU A 651 -35.39 -5.42 -40.31
CA LEU A 651 -34.83 -4.27 -41.02
C LEU A 651 -35.60 -3.92 -42.29
N LYS A 652 -36.06 -4.93 -43.06
CA LYS A 652 -36.92 -4.73 -44.23
C LYS A 652 -38.29 -4.18 -43.82
N GLY A 653 -38.89 -4.73 -42.77
CA GLY A 653 -40.17 -4.28 -42.22
C GLY A 653 -40.13 -2.81 -41.84
N LEU A 654 -39.07 -2.38 -41.14
CA LEU A 654 -38.84 -0.98 -40.81
C LEU A 654 -38.53 -0.13 -42.05
N GLY A 655 -37.67 -0.60 -42.94
CA GLY A 655 -37.32 0.10 -44.18
C GLY A 655 -38.51 0.34 -45.11
N ASP A 656 -39.42 -0.63 -45.23
CA ASP A 656 -40.64 -0.49 -46.03
C ASP A 656 -41.64 0.45 -45.37
N GLU A 657 -41.72 0.48 -44.05
CA GLU A 657 -42.57 1.43 -43.33
C GLU A 657 -42.07 2.87 -43.48
N ILE A 658 -40.75 3.06 -43.41
CA ILE A 658 -40.09 4.34 -43.71
C ILE A 658 -40.43 4.79 -45.14
N LYS A 659 -40.36 3.90 -46.14
CA LYS A 659 -40.71 4.22 -47.53
C LYS A 659 -42.16 4.68 -47.68
N LYS A 660 -43.11 4.09 -46.94
CA LYS A 660 -44.52 4.52 -46.96
C LYS A 660 -44.69 5.94 -46.41
N ILE A 661 -43.90 6.32 -45.40
CA ILE A 661 -43.95 7.65 -44.79
C ILE A 661 -43.38 8.72 -45.72
N ILE A 662 -42.25 8.44 -46.38
CA ILE A 662 -41.66 9.36 -47.37
C ILE A 662 -42.35 9.29 -48.75
N GLY A 663 -43.25 8.32 -48.94
CA GLY A 663 -43.99 8.07 -50.18
C GLY A 663 -44.91 9.24 -50.54
N GLY A 664 -44.73 9.80 -51.73
CA GLY A 664 -45.40 11.05 -52.17
C GLY A 664 -44.44 12.17 -52.59
N GLY A 665 -43.13 11.93 -52.51
CA GLY A 665 -42.08 12.85 -53.02
C GLY A 665 -41.67 13.95 -52.04
N ALA A 666 -42.06 13.85 -50.77
CA ALA A 666 -41.90 14.89 -49.76
C ALA A 666 -40.76 14.62 -48.74
N GLY A 667 -39.99 13.55 -48.92
CA GLY A 667 -38.90 13.19 -48.02
C GLY A 667 -37.94 12.16 -48.62
N ILE A 668 -36.80 11.97 -47.96
CA ILE A 668 -35.80 10.96 -48.28
C ILE A 668 -35.37 10.24 -47.00
N ALA A 669 -34.86 9.02 -47.12
CA ALA A 669 -34.35 8.27 -45.98
C ALA A 669 -33.17 7.40 -46.39
N CYS A 670 -32.32 7.08 -45.41
CA CYS A 670 -31.19 6.18 -45.58
C CYS A 670 -31.04 5.22 -44.42
N ARG A 671 -30.31 4.14 -44.70
CA ARG A 671 -29.76 3.26 -43.67
C ARG A 671 -28.27 3.55 -43.58
N THR A 672 -27.80 3.97 -42.40
CA THR A 672 -26.44 4.48 -42.22
C THR A 672 -25.46 3.38 -41.83
N THR A 673 -25.82 2.58 -40.83
CA THR A 673 -25.02 1.48 -40.29
C THR A 673 -25.96 0.44 -39.70
N ALA A 674 -25.80 -0.85 -40.03
CA ALA A 674 -26.49 -2.01 -39.42
C ALA A 674 -27.97 -1.80 -39.03
N ASP A 675 -28.24 -1.29 -37.83
CA ASP A 675 -29.53 -1.10 -37.16
C ASP A 675 -30.08 0.33 -37.17
N ARG A 676 -29.37 1.27 -37.81
CA ARG A 676 -29.68 2.71 -37.78
C ARG A 676 -30.23 3.27 -39.08
N PHE A 677 -31.30 4.03 -38.95
CA PHE A 677 -32.02 4.71 -40.03
C PHE A 677 -32.05 6.22 -39.79
N GLU A 678 -31.92 7.01 -40.87
CA GLU A 678 -32.06 8.47 -40.85
C GLU A 678 -33.13 8.88 -41.88
N ILE A 679 -34.11 9.69 -41.47
CA ILE A 679 -35.25 10.13 -42.30
C ILE A 679 -35.30 11.65 -42.31
N TYR A 680 -35.37 12.24 -43.51
CA TYR A 680 -35.59 13.67 -43.72
C TYR A 680 -36.93 13.85 -44.41
N THR A 681 -37.93 14.36 -43.69
CA THR A 681 -39.33 14.40 -44.16
C THR A 681 -39.99 15.71 -43.76
N LYS A 682 -41.09 16.07 -44.42
CA LYS A 682 -41.92 17.21 -44.00
C LYS A 682 -42.31 17.11 -42.53
N HIS A 683 -42.46 18.27 -41.89
CA HIS A 683 -42.82 18.40 -40.48
C HIS A 683 -44.00 17.51 -40.07
N ILE A 684 -43.85 16.79 -38.95
CA ILE A 684 -44.83 15.85 -38.41
C ILE A 684 -45.29 16.36 -37.04
N ASP A 685 -46.61 16.52 -36.86
CA ASP A 685 -47.16 17.04 -35.60
C ASP A 685 -47.20 15.99 -34.47
N ASP A 686 -47.33 14.70 -34.81
CA ASP A 686 -47.47 13.59 -33.84
C ASP A 686 -46.32 12.58 -33.96
N TYR A 687 -45.21 12.87 -33.28
CA TYR A 687 -44.05 11.97 -33.24
C TYR A 687 -44.28 10.71 -32.41
N GLN A 688 -45.17 10.76 -31.40
CA GLN A 688 -45.49 9.58 -30.59
C GLN A 688 -46.30 8.59 -31.43
N GLY A 689 -47.31 9.04 -32.17
CA GLY A 689 -48.04 8.19 -33.11
C GLY A 689 -47.15 7.63 -34.22
N LEU A 690 -46.15 8.40 -34.67
CA LEU A 690 -45.13 7.91 -35.60
C LEU A 690 -44.24 6.82 -34.97
N PHE A 691 -43.78 7.03 -33.74
CA PHE A 691 -43.00 6.04 -32.98
C PHE A 691 -43.79 4.75 -32.79
N ASP A 692 -45.03 4.87 -32.31
CA ASP A 692 -45.92 3.73 -32.06
C ASP A 692 -46.23 2.97 -33.35
N ARG A 693 -46.32 3.67 -34.49
CA ARG A 693 -46.47 3.04 -35.80
C ARG A 693 -45.24 2.23 -36.20
N PHE A 694 -44.04 2.76 -35.99
CA PHE A 694 -42.81 2.01 -36.25
C PHE A 694 -42.63 0.84 -35.28
N GLN A 695 -42.92 1.03 -33.99
CA GLN A 695 -42.87 -0.02 -32.98
C GLN A 695 -43.87 -1.13 -33.29
N ARG A 696 -45.13 -0.79 -33.60
CA ARG A 696 -46.16 -1.76 -34.01
C ARG A 696 -45.74 -2.53 -35.26
N ARG A 697 -45.10 -1.86 -36.21
CA ARG A 697 -44.61 -2.55 -37.41
C ARG A 697 -43.52 -3.57 -37.07
N LEU A 698 -42.65 -3.27 -36.10
CA LEU A 698 -41.68 -4.23 -35.61
C LEU A 698 -42.40 -5.40 -34.93
N ASP A 699 -43.38 -5.11 -34.05
CA ASP A 699 -44.16 -6.13 -33.34
C ASP A 699 -44.93 -7.06 -34.30
N GLU A 700 -45.50 -6.53 -35.38
CA GLU A 700 -46.15 -7.30 -36.45
C GLU A 700 -45.17 -8.19 -37.24
N CYS A 701 -43.90 -7.77 -37.34
CA CYS A 701 -42.87 -8.51 -38.05
C CYS A 701 -42.19 -9.58 -37.17
N THR A 702 -42.44 -9.60 -35.86
CA THR A 702 -41.63 -10.35 -34.90
C THR A 702 -42.37 -11.45 -34.13
N GLU A 703 -43.66 -11.71 -34.40
CA GLU A 703 -44.48 -12.83 -33.87
C GLU A 703 -44.03 -13.30 -32.46
N ASP A 704 -44.25 -12.47 -31.42
CA ASP A 704 -43.92 -12.65 -29.99
C ASP A 704 -42.49 -12.32 -29.51
N VAL A 705 -41.61 -11.75 -30.35
CA VAL A 705 -40.30 -11.24 -29.90
C VAL A 705 -40.35 -9.75 -29.56
N ASN A 706 -40.01 -9.42 -28.32
CA ASN A 706 -39.88 -8.04 -27.83
C ASN A 706 -38.62 -7.36 -28.41
N ILE A 707 -38.79 -6.62 -29.51
CA ILE A 707 -37.75 -5.75 -30.07
C ILE A 707 -38.14 -4.31 -29.81
N PHE A 708 -37.21 -3.51 -29.26
CA PHE A 708 -37.49 -2.13 -28.95
C PHE A 708 -36.76 -1.17 -29.88
N LEU A 709 -37.51 -0.20 -30.41
CA LEU A 709 -36.96 0.90 -31.20
C LEU A 709 -36.61 2.08 -30.30
N ARG A 710 -35.55 2.80 -30.66
CA ARG A 710 -35.25 4.12 -30.11
C ARG A 710 -35.29 5.14 -31.23
N MET A 711 -35.87 6.31 -30.95
CA MET A 711 -36.05 7.36 -31.93
C MET A 711 -35.68 8.72 -31.35
N GLY A 712 -34.73 9.39 -32.00
CA GLY A 712 -34.41 10.79 -31.77
C GLY A 712 -34.94 11.65 -32.89
N VAL A 713 -35.64 12.74 -32.56
CA VAL A 713 -36.26 13.64 -33.53
C VAL A 713 -35.70 15.04 -33.36
N MET A 714 -35.30 15.71 -34.43
CA MET A 714 -35.11 17.16 -34.47
C MET A 714 -36.22 17.73 -35.37
N PRO A 715 -37.25 18.37 -34.79
CA PRO A 715 -38.24 19.10 -35.57
C PRO A 715 -37.59 20.14 -36.46
N TRP A 716 -38.26 20.51 -37.54
CA TRP A 716 -37.81 21.58 -38.41
C TRP A 716 -37.50 22.84 -37.61
N HIS A 717 -36.38 23.45 -37.95
CA HIS A 717 -35.96 24.71 -37.38
C HIS A 717 -35.38 25.58 -38.49
N ASP A 718 -35.77 26.85 -38.51
CA ASP A 718 -35.28 27.80 -39.49
C ASP A 718 -33.75 27.99 -39.39
N GLY A 719 -33.08 28.10 -40.54
CA GLY A 719 -31.64 28.37 -40.62
C GLY A 719 -30.68 27.20 -40.32
N LEU A 720 -31.15 25.97 -40.07
CA LEU A 720 -30.28 24.80 -39.89
C LEU A 720 -30.19 23.92 -41.15
N GLU A 721 -28.97 23.62 -41.57
CA GLU A 721 -28.75 22.69 -42.67
C GLU A 721 -29.01 21.23 -42.28
N PRO A 722 -29.34 20.33 -43.22
CA PRO A 722 -29.66 18.94 -42.92
C PRO A 722 -28.61 18.20 -42.09
N VAL A 723 -27.32 18.43 -42.32
CA VAL A 723 -26.24 17.82 -41.51
C VAL A 723 -26.40 18.19 -40.03
N GLN A 724 -26.68 19.46 -39.74
CA GLN A 724 -26.85 19.96 -38.38
C GLN A 724 -28.14 19.44 -37.73
N LEU A 725 -29.23 19.31 -38.50
CA LEU A 725 -30.48 18.70 -38.03
C LEU A 725 -30.26 17.22 -37.65
N PHE A 726 -29.53 16.46 -38.48
CA PHE A 726 -29.24 15.05 -38.19
C PHE A 726 -28.26 14.84 -37.05
N ASP A 727 -27.32 15.74 -36.82
CA ASP A 727 -26.43 15.64 -35.65
C ASP A 727 -27.21 15.86 -34.35
N ARG A 728 -28.15 16.80 -34.32
CA ARG A 728 -29.06 17.03 -33.17
C ARG A 728 -30.03 15.86 -32.95
N ALA A 729 -30.67 15.37 -34.01
CA ALA A 729 -31.55 14.20 -33.93
C ALA A 729 -30.80 12.94 -33.46
N ARG A 730 -29.51 12.79 -33.84
CA ARG A 730 -28.64 11.71 -33.38
C ARG A 730 -28.29 11.85 -31.90
N ALA A 731 -28.02 13.06 -31.42
CA ALA A 731 -27.79 13.31 -30.00
C ALA A 731 -29.02 12.90 -29.17
N ALA A 732 -30.23 13.34 -29.57
CA ALA A 732 -31.49 12.91 -28.95
C ALA A 732 -31.66 11.37 -28.98
N CYS A 733 -31.37 10.72 -30.11
CA CYS A 733 -31.45 9.27 -30.21
C CYS A 733 -30.47 8.55 -29.26
N ASN A 734 -29.30 9.13 -28.98
CA ASN A 734 -28.31 8.53 -28.08
C ASN A 734 -28.67 8.72 -26.59
N MET A 735 -29.35 9.82 -26.23
CA MET A 735 -29.80 10.09 -24.86
C MET A 735 -30.76 9.01 -24.32
N THR A 736 -31.40 8.24 -25.20
CA THR A 736 -32.27 7.10 -24.84
C THR A 736 -31.53 5.87 -24.29
N ARG A 737 -30.18 5.85 -24.28
CA ARG A 737 -29.35 4.72 -23.80
C ARG A 737 -29.33 4.55 -22.29
N SER A 738 -29.53 5.63 -21.53
CA SER A 738 -29.60 5.62 -20.08
C SER A 738 -31.02 5.20 -19.68
N GLY A 739 -31.21 3.97 -19.20
CA GLY A 739 -32.50 3.27 -18.99
C GLY A 739 -33.58 3.93 -18.10
N ARG A 740 -33.48 5.22 -17.81
CA ARG A 740 -34.49 6.07 -17.16
C ARG A 740 -35.28 6.97 -18.14
N HIS A 741 -34.93 7.01 -19.42
CA HIS A 741 -35.58 7.89 -20.41
C HIS A 741 -36.55 7.17 -21.35
N SER A 742 -37.56 7.90 -21.85
CA SER A 742 -38.45 7.46 -22.93
C SER A 742 -37.64 7.04 -24.15
N ARG A 743 -38.07 5.98 -24.86
CA ARG A 743 -37.42 5.49 -26.09
C ARG A 743 -37.65 6.40 -27.30
N LEU A 744 -38.53 7.38 -27.17
CA LEU A 744 -38.65 8.53 -28.05
C LEU A 744 -38.15 9.77 -27.31
N VAL A 745 -37.17 10.46 -27.90
CA VAL A 745 -36.69 11.77 -27.44
C VAL A 745 -36.80 12.75 -28.59
N VAL A 746 -37.65 13.77 -28.42
CA VAL A 746 -37.69 14.92 -29.32
C VAL A 746 -36.67 15.93 -28.80
N PHE A 747 -35.65 16.18 -29.62
CA PHE A 747 -34.63 17.18 -29.37
C PHE A 747 -35.32 18.54 -29.24
N ASN A 748 -35.16 19.14 -28.08
CA ASN A 748 -35.50 20.53 -27.85
C ASN A 748 -34.21 21.32 -27.65
N GLU A 749 -34.30 22.65 -27.75
CA GLU A 749 -33.13 23.49 -27.49
C GLU A 749 -32.64 23.36 -26.04
N GLU A 750 -33.46 22.94 -25.07
CA GLU A 750 -33.03 22.72 -23.69
C GLU A 750 -31.98 21.61 -23.56
N MET A 751 -32.10 20.51 -24.33
CA MET A 751 -31.11 19.42 -24.36
C MET A 751 -29.77 19.89 -24.93
N ARG A 752 -29.81 20.68 -26.01
CA ARG A 752 -28.61 21.33 -26.57
C ARG A 752 -28.01 22.30 -25.58
N THR A 753 -28.85 23.10 -24.95
CA THR A 753 -28.47 24.10 -23.97
C THR A 753 -27.81 23.43 -22.78
N LYS A 754 -28.30 22.27 -22.34
CA LYS A 754 -27.67 21.48 -21.28
C LYS A 754 -26.28 20.95 -21.68
N GLU A 755 -26.13 20.39 -22.88
CA GLU A 755 -24.82 19.89 -23.36
C GLU A 755 -23.81 21.03 -23.56
N ILE A 756 -24.27 22.16 -24.13
CA ILE A 756 -23.47 23.38 -24.26
C ILE A 756 -23.12 23.95 -22.87
N LEU A 757 -24.08 23.96 -21.94
CA LEU A 757 -23.88 24.39 -20.58
C LEU A 757 -22.83 23.52 -19.89
N GLU A 758 -22.96 22.20 -19.91
CA GLU A 758 -21.96 21.28 -19.33
C GLU A 758 -20.56 21.53 -19.91
N GLN A 759 -20.42 21.65 -21.23
CA GLN A 759 -19.14 21.98 -21.85
C GLN A 759 -18.61 23.36 -21.44
N ARG A 760 -19.51 24.33 -21.29
CA ARG A 760 -19.17 25.67 -20.80
C ARG A 760 -18.67 25.62 -19.35
N LEU A 761 -19.38 24.91 -18.47
CA LEU A 761 -19.02 24.75 -17.08
C LEU A 761 -17.64 24.09 -16.91
N LEU A 762 -17.30 23.10 -17.73
CA LEU A 762 -15.96 22.50 -17.73
C LEU A 762 -14.85 23.49 -18.10
N ASN A 763 -15.10 24.34 -19.10
CA ASN A 763 -14.12 25.34 -19.54
C ASN A 763 -13.97 26.47 -18.51
N ASP A 764 -15.06 26.84 -17.83
CA ASP A 764 -15.10 27.97 -16.91
C ASP A 764 -14.60 27.61 -15.49
N LEU A 765 -14.38 26.32 -15.17
CA LEU A 765 -13.93 25.85 -13.83
C LEU A 765 -12.70 26.62 -13.30
N LYS A 766 -11.61 26.71 -14.08
CA LYS A 766 -10.38 27.40 -13.64
C LYS A 766 -10.62 28.89 -13.41
N TYR A 767 -11.35 29.52 -14.33
CA TYR A 767 -11.71 30.93 -14.24
C TYR A 767 -12.57 31.20 -12.99
N ALA A 768 -13.54 30.33 -12.71
CA ALA A 768 -14.44 30.45 -11.57
C ALA A 768 -13.70 30.33 -10.24
N ILE A 769 -12.66 29.49 -10.14
CA ILE A 769 -11.80 29.41 -8.94
C ILE A 769 -10.99 30.70 -8.77
N GLU A 770 -10.31 31.16 -9.82
CA GLU A 770 -9.49 32.39 -9.77
C GLU A 770 -10.30 33.64 -9.40
N ASN A 771 -11.56 33.71 -9.83
CA ASN A 771 -12.45 34.84 -9.56
C ASN A 771 -13.35 34.65 -8.33
N LYS A 772 -13.13 33.60 -7.52
CA LYS A 772 -13.92 33.26 -6.31
C LYS A 772 -15.43 33.19 -6.57
N GLU A 773 -15.81 32.58 -7.69
CA GLU A 773 -17.21 32.35 -8.05
C GLU A 773 -17.81 31.15 -7.31
N PHE A 774 -16.98 30.24 -6.82
CA PHE A 774 -17.40 29.19 -5.90
C PHE A 774 -17.52 29.78 -4.49
N LEU A 775 -18.70 29.66 -3.91
CA LEU A 775 -19.04 30.12 -2.57
C LEU A 775 -19.24 28.90 -1.68
N VAL A 776 -18.69 28.95 -0.47
CA VAL A 776 -18.90 27.90 0.54
C VAL A 776 -20.08 28.29 1.43
N TYR A 777 -21.11 27.45 1.44
CA TYR A 777 -22.24 27.55 2.37
C TYR A 777 -22.03 26.57 3.50
N PHE A 778 -22.55 26.87 4.69
CA PHE A 778 -22.40 26.01 5.86
C PHE A 778 -23.77 25.56 6.33
N GLN A 779 -23.95 24.24 6.48
CA GLN A 779 -25.15 23.68 7.08
C GLN A 779 -24.86 23.19 8.51
N PRO A 780 -25.47 23.78 9.54
CA PRO A 780 -25.23 23.36 10.93
C PRO A 780 -25.78 21.96 11.22
N LYS A 781 -24.98 21.17 11.94
CA LYS A 781 -25.31 19.87 12.55
C LYS A 781 -25.63 20.10 14.03
N TYR A 782 -26.84 19.79 14.46
CA TYR A 782 -27.31 20.04 15.82
C TYR A 782 -27.20 18.79 16.69
N ASN A 783 -26.58 18.91 17.86
CA ASN A 783 -26.69 17.94 18.93
C ASN A 783 -28.06 18.04 19.57
N VAL A 784 -28.87 16.99 19.37
CA VAL A 784 -30.25 16.93 19.84
C VAL A 784 -30.40 16.22 21.19
N GLN A 785 -29.34 15.58 21.69
CA GLN A 785 -29.37 14.91 23.00
C GLN A 785 -29.38 15.90 24.17
N VAL A 786 -28.98 17.15 23.92
CA VAL A 786 -29.11 18.27 24.88
C VAL A 786 -30.41 19.05 24.67
N ASP A 787 -30.90 19.69 25.73
CA ASP A 787 -32.11 20.53 25.69
C ASP A 787 -31.80 21.93 26.28
N PRO A 788 -31.85 23.01 25.49
CA PRO A 788 -32.18 23.04 24.05
C PRO A 788 -31.07 22.43 23.17
N PRO A 789 -31.40 21.92 21.97
CA PRO A 789 -30.40 21.47 20.98
C PRO A 789 -29.38 22.57 20.64
N VAL A 790 -28.11 22.20 20.53
CA VAL A 790 -27.00 23.13 20.24
C VAL A 790 -26.23 22.71 19.00
N ILE A 791 -25.54 23.65 18.35
CA ILE A 791 -24.70 23.34 17.18
C ILE A 791 -23.44 22.60 17.64
N GLY A 792 -23.21 21.40 17.09
CA GLY A 792 -22.02 20.59 17.37
C GLY A 792 -20.93 20.74 16.31
N SER A 793 -21.33 20.78 15.03
CA SER A 793 -20.46 20.94 13.87
C SER A 793 -21.25 21.51 12.69
N ALA A 794 -20.64 21.67 11.52
CA ALA A 794 -21.36 22.01 10.29
C ALA A 794 -20.72 21.37 9.05
N GLU A 795 -21.45 21.33 7.95
CA GLU A 795 -20.96 20.84 6.65
C GLU A 795 -20.74 21.99 5.67
N ALA A 796 -19.57 21.99 5.02
CA ALA A 796 -19.23 22.89 3.93
C ALA A 796 -19.79 22.38 2.60
N LEU A 797 -20.73 23.14 2.06
CA LEU A 797 -21.47 22.84 0.85
C LEU A 797 -21.18 23.90 -0.21
N VAL A 798 -20.49 23.49 -1.28
CA VAL A 798 -20.14 24.39 -2.37
C VAL A 798 -21.37 24.86 -3.14
N ARG A 799 -21.37 26.13 -3.57
CA ARG A 799 -22.35 26.75 -4.46
C ARG A 799 -21.59 27.53 -5.52
N TRP A 800 -22.03 27.46 -6.77
CA TRP A 800 -21.35 28.20 -7.83
C TRP A 800 -22.17 29.41 -8.26
N LYS A 801 -21.67 30.60 -7.96
CA LYS A 801 -22.19 31.88 -8.43
C LYS A 801 -21.45 32.31 -9.69
N HIS A 802 -21.81 31.71 -10.80
CA HIS A 802 -21.21 31.98 -12.10
C HIS A 802 -21.44 33.44 -12.53
N HIS A 803 -20.40 34.12 -13.00
CA HIS A 803 -20.47 35.54 -13.39
C HIS A 803 -21.56 35.86 -14.43
N GLU A 804 -21.70 35.02 -15.47
CA GLU A 804 -22.77 35.15 -16.46
C GLU A 804 -24.07 34.38 -16.14
N LEU A 805 -23.98 33.16 -15.62
CA LEU A 805 -25.12 32.24 -15.49
C LEU A 805 -25.86 32.35 -14.14
N GLY A 806 -25.33 33.11 -13.18
CA GLY A 806 -25.90 33.21 -11.85
C GLY A 806 -25.63 31.97 -11.00
N MET A 807 -26.57 31.61 -10.12
CA MET A 807 -26.39 30.47 -9.20
C MET A 807 -26.65 29.14 -9.91
N ILE A 808 -25.62 28.30 -9.97
CA ILE A 808 -25.67 26.96 -10.56
C ILE A 808 -25.87 25.91 -9.46
N PRO A 809 -26.83 24.98 -9.61
CA PRO A 809 -27.04 23.89 -8.65
C PRO A 809 -25.83 22.95 -8.52
N PRO A 810 -25.46 22.51 -7.31
CA PRO A 810 -24.35 21.58 -7.08
C PRO A 810 -24.45 20.28 -7.88
N GLY A 811 -25.64 19.68 -7.97
CA GLY A 811 -25.84 18.44 -8.72
C GLY A 811 -25.50 18.52 -10.21
N ASP A 812 -25.57 19.72 -10.80
CA ASP A 812 -25.27 19.93 -12.23
C ASP A 812 -23.76 19.99 -12.51
N PHE A 813 -22.95 20.55 -11.61
CA PHE A 813 -21.51 20.68 -11.83
C PHE A 813 -20.66 19.64 -11.07
N ILE A 814 -21.06 19.17 -9.88
CA ILE A 814 -20.30 18.16 -9.13
C ILE A 814 -20.25 16.85 -9.92
N SER A 815 -21.42 16.32 -10.30
CA SER A 815 -21.53 15.11 -11.12
C SER A 815 -20.77 15.21 -12.45
N LEU A 816 -20.65 16.42 -12.99
CA LEU A 816 -19.95 16.71 -14.24
C LEU A 816 -18.42 16.70 -14.03
N PHE A 817 -17.94 17.32 -12.94
CA PHE A 817 -16.53 17.34 -12.58
C PHE A 817 -16.02 15.97 -12.14
N GLU A 818 -16.85 15.15 -11.51
CA GLU A 818 -16.52 13.75 -11.22
C GLU A 818 -16.35 12.93 -12.51
N LYS A 819 -17.32 13.01 -13.45
CA LYS A 819 -17.27 12.30 -14.74
C LYS A 819 -16.11 12.72 -15.63
N SER A 820 -15.64 13.95 -15.47
CA SER A 820 -14.49 14.49 -16.22
C SER A 820 -13.17 14.42 -15.45
N SER A 821 -13.18 13.85 -14.23
CA SER A 821 -12.03 13.74 -13.34
C SER A 821 -11.37 15.07 -12.94
N GLN A 822 -12.17 16.14 -12.85
CA GLN A 822 -11.72 17.49 -12.48
C GLN A 822 -12.18 17.94 -11.07
N ILE A 823 -12.92 17.10 -10.35
CA ILE A 823 -13.50 17.45 -9.05
C ILE A 823 -12.45 17.84 -8.00
N GLY A 824 -11.28 17.20 -7.98
CA GLY A 824 -10.21 17.51 -7.03
C GLY A 824 -9.58 18.91 -7.17
N ILE A 825 -9.85 19.64 -8.27
CA ILE A 825 -9.50 21.06 -8.36
C ILE A 825 -10.45 21.90 -7.50
N LEU A 826 -11.74 21.54 -7.51
CA LEU A 826 -12.76 22.21 -6.73
C LEU A 826 -12.63 21.88 -5.24
N ASP A 827 -12.36 20.61 -4.90
CA ASP A 827 -12.28 20.18 -3.50
C ASP A 827 -11.15 20.91 -2.76
N ARG A 828 -9.96 21.03 -3.38
CA ARG A 828 -8.86 21.85 -2.86
C ARG A 828 -9.26 23.29 -2.56
N TYR A 829 -10.04 23.90 -3.44
CA TYR A 829 -10.54 25.25 -3.23
C TYR A 829 -11.50 25.33 -2.03
N VAL A 830 -12.41 24.36 -1.91
CA VAL A 830 -13.38 24.28 -0.80
C VAL A 830 -12.66 24.03 0.53
N TRP A 831 -11.66 23.15 0.58
CA TRP A 831 -10.86 22.89 1.78
C TRP A 831 -10.16 24.18 2.26
N ALA A 832 -9.50 24.88 1.34
CA ALA A 832 -8.77 26.12 1.64
C ALA A 832 -9.70 27.25 2.13
N GLU A 833 -10.82 27.49 1.44
CA GLU A 833 -11.76 28.53 1.85
C GLU A 833 -12.47 28.18 3.17
N THR A 834 -12.80 26.90 3.39
CA THR A 834 -13.38 26.44 4.67
C THR A 834 -12.41 26.66 5.82
N ALA A 835 -11.15 26.26 5.66
CA ALA A 835 -10.10 26.48 6.66
C ALA A 835 -9.90 27.96 6.97
N ARG A 836 -9.94 28.81 5.92
CA ARG A 836 -9.87 30.27 6.07
C ARG A 836 -11.04 30.84 6.88
N TYR A 837 -12.28 30.38 6.67
CA TYR A 837 -13.43 30.82 7.46
C TYR A 837 -13.32 30.38 8.92
N ILE A 838 -12.91 29.14 9.19
CA ILE A 838 -12.66 28.66 10.55
C ILE A 838 -11.62 29.54 11.26
N ALA A 839 -10.49 29.83 10.61
CA ALA A 839 -9.45 30.70 11.15
C ALA A 839 -9.97 32.11 11.44
N GLN A 840 -10.73 32.68 10.50
CA GLN A 840 -11.33 34.01 10.64
C GLN A 840 -12.30 34.09 11.83
N TRP A 841 -13.15 33.08 12.03
CA TRP A 841 -14.07 33.03 13.17
C TRP A 841 -13.34 32.84 14.50
N LYS A 842 -12.31 32.01 14.52
CA LYS A 842 -11.43 31.82 15.68
C LYS A 842 -10.76 33.13 16.09
N GLU A 843 -10.19 33.85 15.13
CA GLU A 843 -9.50 35.13 15.38
C GLU A 843 -10.47 36.21 15.86
N LYS A 844 -11.63 36.33 15.21
CA LYS A 844 -12.58 37.43 15.44
C LYS A 844 -13.45 37.24 16.69
N TYR A 845 -13.82 36.00 17.02
CA TYR A 845 -14.78 35.70 18.08
C TYR A 845 -14.27 34.73 19.15
N GLY A 846 -13.10 34.11 18.96
CA GLY A 846 -12.56 33.12 19.89
C GLY A 846 -13.36 31.80 19.93
N LYS A 847 -14.30 31.61 19.00
CA LYS A 847 -15.16 30.42 18.91
C LYS A 847 -14.76 29.61 17.66
N VAL A 848 -14.67 28.30 17.82
CA VAL A 848 -14.35 27.36 16.75
C VAL A 848 -15.45 26.32 16.68
N ILE A 849 -16.03 26.14 15.50
CA ILE A 849 -16.98 25.07 15.21
C ILE A 849 -16.31 24.17 14.17
N PRO A 850 -16.19 22.86 14.41
CA PRO A 850 -15.64 21.96 13.41
C PRO A 850 -16.50 21.93 12.16
N ILE A 851 -15.85 22.04 11.00
CA ILE A 851 -16.52 22.02 9.70
C ILE A 851 -16.04 20.81 8.90
N SER A 852 -17.00 20.10 8.35
CA SER A 852 -16.80 18.93 7.51
C SER A 852 -16.73 19.32 6.03
N VAL A 853 -15.76 18.75 5.33
CA VAL A 853 -15.52 18.95 3.89
C VAL A 853 -15.51 17.60 3.18
N ASN A 854 -16.06 17.59 1.97
CA ASN A 854 -16.08 16.40 1.14
C ASN A 854 -14.68 16.04 0.63
N LEU A 855 -14.35 14.76 0.66
CA LEU A 855 -13.17 14.16 0.05
C LEU A 855 -13.61 13.22 -1.07
N SER A 856 -13.43 13.64 -2.32
CA SER A 856 -13.87 12.86 -3.46
C SER A 856 -13.03 11.59 -3.63
N ARG A 857 -13.59 10.60 -4.32
CA ARG A 857 -12.85 9.39 -4.67
C ARG A 857 -11.54 9.70 -5.39
N ILE A 858 -11.55 10.66 -6.31
CA ILE A 858 -10.36 11.01 -7.10
C ILE A 858 -9.25 11.56 -6.21
N ASP A 859 -9.58 12.27 -5.13
CA ASP A 859 -8.60 12.82 -4.20
C ASP A 859 -7.93 11.75 -3.36
N ILE A 860 -8.64 10.69 -2.96
CA ILE A 860 -8.07 9.56 -2.20
C ILE A 860 -6.94 8.87 -2.98
N PHE A 861 -7.01 8.92 -4.32
CA PHE A 861 -5.96 8.40 -5.20
C PHE A 861 -4.86 9.42 -5.54
N ASP A 862 -4.94 10.66 -5.05
CA ASP A 862 -3.91 11.68 -5.25
C ASP A 862 -2.76 11.46 -4.24
N PRO A 863 -1.53 11.15 -4.69
CA PRO A 863 -0.39 10.94 -3.79
C PRO A 863 -0.01 12.21 -3.01
N ASP A 864 -0.38 13.40 -3.49
CA ASP A 864 -0.10 14.68 -2.83
C ASP A 864 -1.23 15.15 -1.89
N LEU A 865 -2.28 14.33 -1.67
CA LEU A 865 -3.44 14.69 -0.85
C LEU A 865 -3.04 15.15 0.56
N GLU A 866 -2.25 14.34 1.25
CA GLU A 866 -1.78 14.62 2.62
C GLU A 866 -1.05 15.97 2.68
N LYS A 867 -0.07 16.15 1.80
CA LYS A 867 0.72 17.38 1.70
C LYS A 867 -0.16 18.60 1.43
N THR A 868 -1.19 18.45 0.60
CA THR A 868 -2.10 19.52 0.25
C THR A 868 -2.94 19.97 1.45
N ILE A 869 -3.57 19.02 2.15
CA ILE A 869 -4.43 19.32 3.31
C ILE A 869 -3.61 19.85 4.49
N GLU A 870 -2.43 19.28 4.75
CA GLU A 870 -1.52 19.78 5.77
C GLU A 870 -1.05 21.20 5.47
N GLY A 871 -0.68 21.49 4.21
CA GLY A 871 -0.32 22.84 3.80
C GLY A 871 -1.43 23.87 4.06
N ILE A 872 -2.70 23.51 3.80
CA ILE A 872 -3.85 24.38 4.09
C ILE A 872 -3.99 24.63 5.60
N VAL A 873 -3.86 23.60 6.42
CA VAL A 873 -3.98 23.71 7.88
C VAL A 873 -2.83 24.54 8.46
N GLU A 874 -1.61 24.33 7.99
CA GLU A 874 -0.42 25.10 8.39
C GLU A 874 -0.54 26.57 7.97
N GLU A 875 -0.97 26.86 6.75
CA GLU A 875 -1.15 28.23 6.23
C GLU A 875 -2.24 29.01 6.98
N THR A 876 -3.31 28.33 7.41
CA THR A 876 -4.45 28.97 8.09
C THR A 876 -4.34 28.95 9.62
N GLY A 877 -3.48 28.11 10.20
CA GLY A 877 -3.28 27.99 11.64
C GLY A 877 -4.46 27.40 12.41
N ILE A 878 -5.35 26.68 11.72
CA ILE A 878 -6.45 25.95 12.38
C ILE A 878 -5.93 24.65 13.01
N GLY A 879 -6.63 24.13 14.02
CA GLY A 879 -6.35 22.77 14.51
C GLY A 879 -6.93 21.72 13.56
N ARG A 880 -6.24 20.59 13.39
CA ARG A 880 -6.65 19.48 12.51
C ARG A 880 -8.02 18.91 12.87
N GLU A 881 -8.34 18.95 14.16
CA GLU A 881 -9.63 18.54 14.72
C GLU A 881 -10.81 19.43 14.28
N ASN A 882 -10.54 20.61 13.70
CA ASN A 882 -11.59 21.55 13.29
C ASN A 882 -11.96 21.43 11.80
N LEU A 883 -11.20 20.68 11.01
CA LEU A 883 -11.50 20.36 9.61
C LEU A 883 -11.79 18.86 9.50
N HIS A 884 -13.07 18.49 9.52
CA HIS A 884 -13.47 17.10 9.39
C HIS A 884 -13.47 16.68 7.91
N LEU A 885 -13.07 15.43 7.62
CA LEU A 885 -13.04 14.90 6.25
C LEU A 885 -14.18 13.90 6.06
N GLU A 886 -15.06 14.17 5.10
CA GLU A 886 -16.18 13.30 4.76
C GLU A 886 -15.83 12.40 3.57
N VAL A 887 -16.05 11.10 3.71
CA VAL A 887 -15.76 10.09 2.69
C VAL A 887 -17.02 9.30 2.39
N THR A 888 -17.41 9.20 1.13
CA THR A 888 -18.62 8.46 0.74
C THR A 888 -18.43 6.94 0.82
N GLU A 889 -19.49 6.21 1.16
CA GLU A 889 -19.50 4.74 1.19
C GLU A 889 -18.99 4.11 -0.12
N SER A 890 -19.41 4.67 -1.27
CA SER A 890 -19.07 4.14 -2.59
C SER A 890 -17.56 4.14 -2.88
N ALA A 891 -16.79 5.05 -2.26
CA ALA A 891 -15.35 5.14 -2.43
C ALA A 891 -14.62 3.89 -1.89
N TYR A 892 -15.20 3.16 -0.94
CA TYR A 892 -14.60 1.96 -0.35
C TYR A 892 -14.57 0.75 -1.29
N THR A 893 -15.57 0.62 -2.17
CA THR A 893 -15.79 -0.60 -2.96
C THR A 893 -14.73 -0.88 -4.03
N GLU A 894 -13.94 0.12 -4.42
CA GLU A 894 -12.94 0.01 -5.48
C GLU A 894 -11.61 0.67 -5.05
N GLY A 895 -10.84 -0.03 -4.18
CA GLY A 895 -9.53 0.44 -3.68
C GLY A 895 -9.38 0.40 -2.16
N GLU A 896 -9.84 -0.67 -1.52
CA GLU A 896 -9.95 -0.83 -0.06
C GLU A 896 -8.65 -0.52 0.71
N GLU A 897 -7.49 -0.94 0.23
CA GLU A 897 -6.24 -0.72 0.96
C GLU A 897 -5.82 0.75 0.99
N GLN A 898 -5.97 1.46 -0.13
CA GLN A 898 -5.54 2.85 -0.26
C GLN A 898 -6.44 3.80 0.55
N ILE A 899 -7.76 3.58 0.53
CA ILE A 899 -8.68 4.37 1.36
C ILE A 899 -8.42 4.14 2.86
N LEU A 900 -8.09 2.91 3.27
CA LEU A 900 -7.74 2.59 4.66
C LEU A 900 -6.43 3.26 5.09
N GLU A 901 -5.43 3.31 4.20
CA GLU A 901 -4.15 3.97 4.44
C GLU A 901 -4.33 5.48 4.62
N VAL A 902 -5.06 6.14 3.70
CA VAL A 902 -5.35 7.57 3.75
C VAL A 902 -6.11 7.94 5.03
N ILE A 903 -7.15 7.17 5.39
CA ILE A 903 -7.93 7.40 6.60
C ILE A 903 -7.07 7.23 7.87
N ARG A 904 -6.25 6.18 7.93
CA ARG A 904 -5.33 5.96 9.06
C ARG A 904 -4.30 7.08 9.17
N CYS A 905 -3.75 7.56 8.06
CA CYS A 905 -2.83 8.68 8.03
C CYS A 905 -3.47 9.93 8.63
N PHE A 906 -4.60 10.39 8.09
CA PHE A 906 -5.26 11.59 8.59
C PHE A 906 -5.71 11.46 10.05
N ARG A 907 -6.21 10.31 10.47
CA ARG A 907 -6.53 10.08 11.89
C ARG A 907 -5.32 10.13 12.81
N SER A 908 -4.19 9.55 12.40
CA SER A 908 -2.95 9.60 13.20
C SER A 908 -2.47 11.03 13.43
N LYS A 909 -2.82 11.95 12.54
CA LYS A 909 -2.53 13.38 12.65
C LYS A 909 -3.59 14.17 13.42
N GLY A 910 -4.73 13.57 13.77
CA GLY A 910 -5.78 14.19 14.58
C GLY A 910 -6.97 14.76 13.79
N TYR A 911 -7.13 14.42 12.52
CA TYR A 911 -8.36 14.72 11.77
C TYR A 911 -9.50 13.78 12.22
N HIS A 912 -10.72 14.32 12.21
CA HIS A 912 -11.93 13.51 12.34
C HIS A 912 -12.41 13.06 10.97
N ILE A 913 -12.77 11.78 10.87
CA ILE A 913 -13.25 11.18 9.62
C ILE A 913 -14.74 10.84 9.75
N GLU A 914 -15.54 11.38 8.82
CA GLU A 914 -16.98 11.11 8.72
C GLU A 914 -17.27 10.22 7.50
N MET A 915 -18.10 9.20 7.69
CA MET A 915 -18.60 8.36 6.60
C MET A 915 -19.92 8.91 6.09
N ASP A 916 -19.96 9.28 4.82
CA ASP A 916 -21.13 9.86 4.16
C ASP A 916 -21.96 8.85 3.34
N ASP A 917 -23.23 9.17 3.11
CA ASP A 917 -24.19 8.37 2.33
C ASP A 917 -24.40 6.91 2.80
N PHE A 918 -24.20 6.63 4.09
CA PHE A 918 -24.23 5.26 4.61
C PHE A 918 -25.60 4.58 4.41
N GLY A 919 -25.57 3.40 3.80
CA GLY A 919 -26.72 2.52 3.55
C GLY A 919 -27.32 2.65 2.15
N THR A 920 -26.76 3.51 1.29
CA THR A 920 -27.18 3.63 -0.12
C THR A 920 -26.43 2.66 -1.06
N GLY A 921 -25.34 2.04 -0.59
CA GLY A 921 -24.51 1.08 -1.31
C GLY A 921 -24.47 -0.34 -0.72
N TYR A 922 -23.51 -1.16 -1.18
CA TYR A 922 -23.23 -2.49 -0.63
C TYR A 922 -22.28 -2.38 0.58
N SER A 923 -22.81 -1.94 1.72
CA SER A 923 -22.06 -1.92 2.97
C SER A 923 -21.81 -3.34 3.49
N SER A 924 -20.54 -3.70 3.70
CA SER A 924 -20.19 -4.85 4.53
C SER A 924 -19.97 -4.38 5.97
N LEU A 925 -20.55 -5.07 6.97
CA LEU A 925 -20.20 -4.83 8.39
C LEU A 925 -18.68 -4.92 8.63
N ASN A 926 -17.99 -5.68 7.79
CA ASN A 926 -16.54 -5.78 7.75
C ASN A 926 -15.87 -4.42 7.46
N MET A 927 -16.41 -3.63 6.52
CA MET A 927 -15.93 -2.26 6.23
C MET A 927 -15.92 -1.39 7.47
N LEU A 928 -17.07 -1.30 8.16
CA LEU A 928 -17.20 -0.51 9.39
C LEU A 928 -16.26 -0.96 10.51
N SER A 929 -15.92 -2.25 10.55
CA SER A 929 -14.97 -2.78 11.54
C SER A 929 -13.50 -2.46 11.22
N ARG A 930 -13.15 -2.23 9.94
CA ARG A 930 -11.78 -2.00 9.47
C ARG A 930 -11.46 -0.52 9.29
N MET A 931 -12.45 0.28 8.90
CA MET A 931 -12.28 1.72 8.74
C MET A 931 -12.29 2.38 10.11
N SER A 932 -11.20 3.05 10.44
CA SER A 932 -11.13 3.89 11.61
C SER A 932 -11.92 5.17 11.33
N ILE A 933 -13.25 5.16 11.40
CA ILE A 933 -14.07 6.38 11.31
C ILE A 933 -14.48 6.88 12.70
N ASP A 934 -14.91 8.14 12.78
CA ASP A 934 -15.38 8.78 14.02
C ASP A 934 -16.89 9.04 13.98
N VAL A 935 -17.40 9.37 12.79
CA VAL A 935 -18.81 9.72 12.56
C VAL A 935 -19.41 8.89 11.44
N LEU A 936 -20.65 8.44 11.62
CA LEU A 936 -21.47 7.77 10.62
C LEU A 936 -22.65 8.67 10.23
N LYS A 937 -22.76 9.07 8.97
CA LYS A 937 -23.86 9.89 8.46
C LYS A 937 -24.91 9.01 7.77
N LEU A 938 -26.14 9.02 8.30
CA LEU A 938 -27.28 8.30 7.74
C LEU A 938 -27.91 9.09 6.60
N ASP A 939 -27.95 8.51 5.41
CA ASP A 939 -28.55 9.15 4.24
C ASP A 939 -30.05 9.46 4.47
N ARG A 940 -30.49 10.56 3.87
CA ARG A 940 -31.88 11.04 3.94
C ARG A 940 -32.91 10.02 3.47
N SER A 941 -32.54 9.04 2.63
CA SER A 941 -33.48 8.02 2.15
C SER A 941 -34.05 7.16 3.27
N PHE A 942 -33.30 6.95 4.36
CA PHE A 942 -33.78 6.25 5.55
C PHE A 942 -34.72 7.11 6.41
N ILE A 943 -34.62 8.44 6.30
CA ILE A 943 -35.32 9.38 7.17
C ILE A 943 -36.63 9.88 6.56
N LYS A 944 -36.66 10.04 5.22
CA LYS A 944 -37.75 10.72 4.50
C LYS A 944 -39.12 10.10 4.74
N ASP A 945 -39.20 8.78 4.86
CA ASP A 945 -40.47 8.06 4.96
C ASP A 945 -40.94 7.79 6.41
N ILE A 946 -40.18 8.25 7.42
CA ILE A 946 -40.53 8.12 8.84
C ILE A 946 -41.74 8.99 9.19
N LYS A 947 -42.82 8.39 9.67
CA LYS A 947 -44.10 9.08 9.95
C LYS A 947 -44.35 9.42 11.42
N GLY A 948 -43.47 9.03 12.35
CA GLY A 948 -43.59 9.35 13.78
C GLY A 948 -43.25 8.16 14.68
N GLU A 949 -43.56 8.26 15.98
CA GLU A 949 -43.15 7.26 16.98
C GLU A 949 -43.76 5.87 16.80
N ASP A 950 -44.99 5.78 16.28
CA ASP A 950 -45.74 4.52 16.09
C ASP A 950 -45.50 3.85 14.73
N ASP A 951 -44.52 4.33 13.96
CA ASP A 951 -44.18 3.78 12.65
C ASP A 951 -43.31 2.52 12.80
N ASP A 952 -43.86 1.36 12.41
CA ASP A 952 -43.17 0.05 12.41
C ASP A 952 -42.81 -0.40 10.99
N SER A 953 -42.56 0.58 10.10
CA SER A 953 -42.05 0.30 8.76
C SER A 953 -40.65 -0.33 8.81
N LYS A 954 -40.30 -1.04 7.73
CA LYS A 954 -38.98 -1.65 7.59
C LYS A 954 -37.85 -0.62 7.67
N ASP A 955 -38.10 0.60 7.24
CA ASP A 955 -37.13 1.70 7.26
C ASP A 955 -36.82 2.12 8.70
N VAL A 956 -37.83 2.15 9.57
CA VAL A 956 -37.66 2.41 11.02
C VAL A 956 -36.82 1.31 11.68
N GLN A 957 -37.12 0.03 11.42
CA GLN A 957 -36.35 -1.09 11.98
C GLN A 957 -34.89 -1.07 11.51
N MET A 958 -34.65 -0.67 10.25
CA MET A 958 -33.30 -0.53 9.71
C MET A 958 -32.55 0.61 10.41
N VAL A 959 -33.17 1.78 10.60
CA VAL A 959 -32.57 2.90 11.33
C VAL A 959 -32.22 2.51 12.77
N GLU A 960 -33.10 1.80 13.48
CA GLU A 960 -32.83 1.30 14.83
C GLU A 960 -31.62 0.35 14.88
N LEU A 961 -31.55 -0.59 13.95
CA LEU A 961 -30.43 -1.53 13.85
C LEU A 961 -29.10 -0.81 13.57
N ILE A 962 -29.10 0.18 12.65
CA ILE A 962 -27.89 0.93 12.33
C ILE A 962 -27.43 1.77 13.53
N LEU A 963 -28.35 2.39 14.26
CA LEU A 963 -28.05 3.13 15.48
C LEU A 963 -27.43 2.22 16.56
N ASP A 964 -27.93 1.00 16.72
CA ASP A 964 -27.38 0.04 17.67
C ASP A 964 -25.99 -0.48 17.25
N ILE A 965 -25.74 -0.68 15.95
CA ILE A 965 -24.41 -1.00 15.41
C ILE A 965 -23.43 0.14 15.69
N ALA A 966 -23.80 1.38 15.33
CA ALA A 966 -22.98 2.55 15.55
C ALA A 966 -22.63 2.75 17.03
N ARG A 967 -23.61 2.56 17.93
CA ARG A 967 -23.41 2.61 19.37
C ARG A 967 -22.43 1.53 19.86
N SER A 968 -22.53 0.32 19.31
CA SER A 968 -21.62 -0.80 19.64
C SER A 968 -20.18 -0.52 19.19
N LEU A 969 -20.02 0.20 18.07
CA LEU A 969 -18.74 0.63 17.52
C LEU A 969 -18.23 1.96 18.11
N LYS A 970 -19.01 2.59 19.01
CA LYS A 970 -18.72 3.91 19.61
C LYS A 970 -18.58 5.03 18.57
N LEU A 971 -19.35 4.96 17.49
CA LEU A 971 -19.42 5.99 16.46
C LEU A 971 -20.49 7.02 16.80
N VAL A 972 -20.21 8.28 16.50
CA VAL A 972 -21.21 9.35 16.56
C VAL A 972 -22.10 9.26 15.32
N VAL A 973 -23.42 9.32 15.48
CA VAL A 973 -24.34 9.24 14.33
C VAL A 973 -24.91 10.61 13.99
N VAL A 974 -24.80 11.00 12.73
CA VAL A 974 -25.47 12.17 12.13
C VAL A 974 -26.61 11.68 11.25
N ALA A 975 -27.84 12.08 11.53
CA ALA A 975 -28.95 11.81 10.61
C ALA A 975 -29.17 12.98 9.65
N GLU A 976 -29.15 12.70 8.34
CA GLU A 976 -29.29 13.71 7.30
C GLU A 976 -30.72 13.84 6.79
N GLY A 977 -31.03 15.02 6.24
CA GLY A 977 -32.33 15.27 5.59
C GLY A 977 -33.51 15.29 6.56
N VAL A 978 -33.30 15.64 7.83
CA VAL A 978 -34.40 15.80 8.80
C VAL A 978 -35.18 17.09 8.50
N GLU A 979 -36.43 16.95 8.11
CA GLU A 979 -37.28 18.07 7.67
C GLU A 979 -38.39 18.41 8.68
N THR A 980 -38.84 17.44 9.48
CA THR A 980 -39.97 17.62 10.41
C THR A 980 -39.58 17.45 11.88
N LYS A 981 -40.44 17.96 12.77
CA LYS A 981 -40.26 17.82 14.21
C LYS A 981 -40.39 16.37 14.65
N GLU A 982 -41.33 15.65 14.04
CA GLU A 982 -41.62 14.25 14.33
C GLU A 982 -40.42 13.35 14.01
N GLN A 983 -39.73 13.58 12.88
CA GLN A 983 -38.49 12.88 12.51
C GLN A 983 -37.37 13.16 13.53
N MET A 984 -37.23 14.43 13.96
CA MET A 984 -36.23 14.84 14.95
C MET A 984 -36.48 14.16 16.31
N GLU A 985 -37.71 14.20 16.82
CA GLU A 985 -38.07 13.56 18.10
C GLU A 985 -37.89 12.04 18.03
N PHE A 986 -38.27 11.41 16.91
CA PHE A 986 -38.07 9.99 16.64
C PHE A 986 -36.59 9.59 16.75
N LEU A 987 -35.70 10.33 16.09
CA LEU A 987 -34.26 10.08 16.06
C LEU A 987 -33.61 10.35 17.42
N LYS A 988 -34.00 11.45 18.07
CA LYS A 988 -33.51 11.81 19.42
C LYS A 988 -33.80 10.70 20.43
N LYS A 989 -35.03 10.18 20.45
CA LYS A 989 -35.45 9.12 21.39
C LYS A 989 -34.69 7.80 21.21
N ARG A 990 -34.27 7.50 19.98
CA ARG A 990 -33.50 6.29 19.62
C ARG A 990 -31.99 6.46 19.80
N GLY A 991 -31.55 7.63 20.25
CA GLY A 991 -30.16 7.91 20.60
C GLY A 991 -29.30 8.34 19.42
N CYS A 992 -29.87 8.99 18.40
CA CYS A 992 -29.09 9.68 17.37
C CYS A 992 -28.43 10.93 17.97
N ASP A 993 -27.12 11.11 17.80
CA ASP A 993 -26.35 12.17 18.44
C ASP A 993 -26.59 13.54 17.79
N LEU A 994 -26.37 13.59 16.48
CA LEU A 994 -26.40 14.80 15.66
C LEU A 994 -27.49 14.70 14.59
N ILE A 995 -28.10 15.84 14.27
CA ILE A 995 -29.11 15.95 13.22
C ILE A 995 -28.77 17.10 12.28
N GLN A 996 -28.84 16.82 10.98
CA GLN A 996 -28.67 17.78 9.91
C GLN A 996 -29.90 17.78 9.00
N GLY A 997 -30.48 18.96 8.78
CA GLY A 997 -31.62 19.07 7.88
C GLY A 997 -32.40 20.37 8.02
N PHE A 998 -33.39 20.53 7.14
CA PHE A 998 -34.16 21.76 7.01
C PHE A 998 -35.04 22.07 8.21
N TYR A 999 -35.30 21.10 9.10
CA TYR A 999 -35.99 21.33 10.35
C TYR A 999 -35.29 22.42 11.20
N PHE A 1000 -33.96 22.37 11.30
CA PHE A 1000 -33.19 23.38 12.05
C PHE A 1000 -32.68 24.52 11.16
N SER A 1001 -32.05 24.17 10.03
CA SER A 1001 -31.49 25.16 9.14
C SER A 1001 -31.24 24.59 7.75
N LYS A 1002 -31.53 25.42 6.74
CA LYS A 1002 -30.95 25.24 5.40
C LYS A 1002 -29.45 25.59 5.44
N PRO A 1003 -28.67 25.17 4.43
CA PRO A 1003 -27.31 25.68 4.23
C PRO A 1003 -27.32 27.21 4.13
N LEU A 1004 -26.43 27.86 4.88
CA LEU A 1004 -26.35 29.31 5.00
C LEU A 1004 -25.08 29.85 4.34
N PRO A 1005 -25.11 31.05 3.73
CA PRO A 1005 -23.88 31.77 3.39
C PRO A 1005 -23.01 31.99 4.63
N ALA A 1006 -21.70 32.12 4.44
CA ALA A 1006 -20.74 32.32 5.53
C ALA A 1006 -21.14 33.43 6.52
N ASP A 1007 -21.59 34.58 6.02
CA ASP A 1007 -21.98 35.72 6.86
C ASP A 1007 -23.22 35.42 7.72
N GLU A 1008 -24.21 34.71 7.18
CA GLU A 1008 -25.42 34.34 7.92
C GLU A 1008 -25.14 33.21 8.92
N PHE A 1009 -24.24 32.29 8.57
CA PHE A 1009 -23.77 31.25 9.49
C PHE A 1009 -22.97 31.88 10.65
N GLU A 1010 -22.13 32.87 10.37
CA GLU A 1010 -21.39 33.63 11.38
C GLU A 1010 -22.33 34.28 12.40
N GLU A 1011 -23.41 34.93 11.94
CA GLU A 1011 -24.43 35.51 12.84
C GLU A 1011 -25.11 34.43 13.69
N LYS A 1012 -25.58 33.34 13.08
CA LYS A 1012 -26.40 32.33 13.75
C LYS A 1012 -25.63 31.38 14.67
N ALA A 1013 -24.38 31.06 14.34
CA ALA A 1013 -23.63 29.98 14.98
C ALA A 1013 -22.38 30.45 15.72
N ILE A 1014 -21.79 31.57 15.30
CA ILE A 1014 -20.50 32.03 15.84
C ILE A 1014 -20.70 33.19 16.84
N LYS A 1015 -21.59 34.14 16.54
CA LYS A 1015 -21.87 35.30 17.40
C LYS A 1015 -22.84 35.02 18.54
N ASP A 1016 -23.88 34.25 18.26
CA ASP A 1016 -24.78 33.68 19.27
C ASP A 1016 -24.08 32.58 20.09
#